data_AF-A0A3P8Q3T6-F1
#
_entry.id   AF-A0A3P8Q3T6-F1
#
_cell.length_a   1.000
_cell.length_b   1.000
_cell.length_c   1.000
_cell.angle_alpha   90.00
_cell.angle_beta   90.00
_cell.angle_gamma   90.00
#
_symmetry.space_group_name_H-M   'P 1'
#
loop_
_entity.id
_entity.type
_entity.pdbx_description
1 polymer ?
#
loop_
_entity_poly.entity_id
_entity_poly.type
_entity_poly.pdbx_seq_one_letter_code
_entity_poly.pdbx_strand_id
1 'polypeptide(L)'
;MALWSFWGFSLLALVLLCPFHPKFVARAEISFSTKLDRFYRLDVTPLDARVARKSAEIKVSLKIDNNTKVFSAYETNTAGALKRNHGQQVWNETQSGNEAPIDIKTNYSSGLNIPDKKYDNIFEDKEGRFKANIMLENTFSAGRKKAKRSVGATYNENVDRSISGEAYSRERFVQTVQGVSSARPEYRRSGEEARVSNPRQNEPHLDTSTFALSGDSAHNQAMVHWSGHNSSVILILTKLYDFNLGGVTESSLWRSTDYGSTYTKLNDKVGSRTVLSYLYVCPTNKQKIMVLSDPEVESAVLISSDEGASFEKHPINFNILSLLFHPAQENWILAYSHDSKLYSSMDFGRKWQLVHDNVMPGRFYWAVMGLDRESDVVHIETRIGKGRAQYVKCRAQRCTEGNRQYLFPGHVDTNSLVVQDEYVFTQVTKSGRASYFVSYMRESFKRMKLPKYCLPKDMHIISTDEKQVFAAVQEWNQNNTYSLYISDSPGVYFILSLENLRTSRGPAGNLLVDFYKVEGINGMYLANKLVDNYIKTFITYNKGQTWSLLPAPATDVAGNNLHCILPFCSLHLQLEMSENPYTSGPITSKKSVPGIIVATGNIGTQLSSANLGMFITSDAGNSWRQIFDEEYNVWFLDNGGALLAVLQAAAPIRHLWISLDEGKKWDRHSFSLAPLYVDGVLMEPESDNHIITFFGHFSHRSEWQLIKIDYKGLFSRRCMDGDYQTWYLHNKGELCVMGEKQIYMKRRPGNRCMLAQDYSRIYSSEPCPCTAYDFECDYGWERQADGNCSPAFWFNPNGAAKSCSTSQSFLNSTGYRKVLSNNCKEAGRNVYSPRRQPCHPRAPRGLQLSTSQGELSSPVGSNVTFMVSLNEGDSLRTSIQLDFGDGIKITYSNLSRADDGIKHIYKTTGIYRVTATAENSQGSDSSTLFLHITSPLERVYLSAPIVAVRGKEANLTAVVWPSHTRTLTFFWWFDNSSEPIITLEGSISHTFQSEGKSKVTVQVASGSTVMQDSKVTTVKEFFRSLLLSFSPALDEHNPDIPEWREDIGRVVRTALSQVSGIHEDQLLVSLYPGLPTTAELFILPDEQTSTEHKSGSEAALEMISNIFVTALNQGLIQFELKADIRIIVYMTQQTLAPLVDSNSLPSGSAMLMLLIVVFVGLAAFFIYKFKRKIPWVHVQTEDSHEKDPEVISTVGQNDTMSKVKLSEFPSQKELMEKELEARNIGGIGRNMERIVTREFPNCTNV
;
A
#
# COMPACT_ATOMS: atom_id res chain seq x y z
N MET A 1 65.49 -39.82 34.60
CA MET A 1 65.12 -38.87 35.68
C MET A 1 64.61 -37.59 35.01
N ALA A 2 63.58 -36.89 35.49
CA ALA A 2 62.47 -37.24 36.40
C ALA A 2 61.44 -36.09 36.37
N LEU A 3 60.18 -36.34 36.79
CA LEU A 3 59.14 -35.34 37.10
C LEU A 3 58.67 -34.48 35.89
N TRP A 4 57.42 -34.51 35.40
CA TRP A 4 56.13 -34.93 35.98
C TRP A 4 55.63 -34.06 37.15
N SER A 5 54.82 -33.05 36.82
CA SER A 5 53.53 -32.65 37.43
C SER A 5 53.40 -32.44 38.96
N PHE A 6 52.17 -32.16 39.43
CA PHE A 6 51.73 -31.91 40.83
C PHE A 6 52.07 -30.51 41.44
N TRP A 7 51.22 -29.86 42.26
CA TRP A 7 49.75 -29.92 42.46
C TRP A 7 49.25 -28.75 43.33
N GLY A 8 47.94 -28.46 43.28
CA GLY A 8 47.05 -28.28 44.45
C GLY A 8 47.23 -27.16 45.51
N PHE A 9 46.13 -26.41 45.71
CA PHE A 9 45.56 -25.94 47.01
C PHE A 9 46.40 -25.18 48.07
N SER A 10 45.86 -24.05 48.55
CA SER A 10 45.16 -24.01 49.86
C SER A 10 44.34 -22.72 50.07
N LEU A 11 43.61 -22.61 51.19
CA LEU A 11 42.72 -21.52 51.59
C LEU A 11 43.10 -20.90 52.97
N LEU A 12 42.44 -19.78 53.31
CA LEU A 12 41.94 -19.37 54.64
C LEU A 12 42.84 -18.65 55.69
N ALA A 13 42.59 -17.34 55.84
CA ALA A 13 42.31 -16.60 57.10
C ALA A 13 41.55 -15.30 56.70
N LEU A 14 40.52 -14.72 57.35
CA LEU A 14 40.16 -14.45 58.77
C LEU A 14 41.11 -13.45 59.48
N VAL A 15 40.67 -12.43 60.25
CA VAL A 15 39.35 -12.02 60.80
C VAL A 15 39.29 -10.46 60.92
N LEU A 16 38.12 -9.79 60.91
CA LEU A 16 37.63 -8.92 62.04
C LEU A 16 36.38 -8.02 61.76
N LEU A 17 35.58 -7.86 62.83
CA LEU A 17 34.58 -6.83 63.17
C LEU A 17 33.13 -6.87 62.62
N CYS A 18 32.22 -6.52 63.55
CA CYS A 18 30.74 -6.47 63.56
C CYS A 18 30.33 -5.09 64.20
N PRO A 19 29.05 -4.69 64.53
CA PRO A 19 27.88 -5.56 64.81
C PRO A 19 26.40 -5.01 64.67
N PHE A 20 25.47 -5.90 65.02
CA PHE A 20 24.12 -5.71 65.66
C PHE A 20 22.85 -5.31 64.87
N HIS A 21 21.70 -5.61 65.52
CA HIS A 21 20.33 -5.82 65.01
C HIS A 21 19.34 -5.61 66.18
N PRO A 22 18.07 -5.16 66.01
CA PRO A 22 16.91 -6.02 66.40
C PRO A 22 15.49 -5.75 65.80
N LYS A 23 14.69 -6.82 65.62
CA LYS A 23 13.29 -7.13 66.11
C LYS A 23 12.21 -6.02 66.33
N PHE A 24 10.87 -6.21 66.22
CA PHE A 24 9.90 -7.23 65.67
C PHE A 24 8.41 -6.77 65.91
N VAL A 25 7.38 -7.50 65.43
CA VAL A 25 5.90 -7.44 65.80
C VAL A 25 5.03 -6.29 65.20
N ALA A 26 3.72 -6.40 64.84
CA ALA A 26 2.87 -7.46 64.22
C ALA A 26 1.41 -6.97 63.90
N ARG A 27 0.72 -7.70 62.97
CA ARG A 27 -0.75 -7.94 62.80
C ARG A 27 -1.75 -6.86 62.27
N ALA A 28 -2.68 -7.36 61.44
CA ALA A 28 -4.07 -6.91 61.15
C ALA A 28 -4.27 -5.58 60.36
N GLU A 29 -5.30 -5.38 59.52
CA GLU A 29 -6.34 -6.28 58.97
C GLU A 29 -6.96 -5.76 57.64
N ILE A 30 -7.61 -6.67 56.89
CA ILE A 30 -8.71 -6.50 55.91
C ILE A 30 -8.95 -5.10 55.28
N SER A 31 -8.76 -4.99 53.94
CA SER A 31 -9.88 -4.77 53.00
C SER A 31 -9.42 -4.60 51.53
N PHE A 32 -10.00 -5.40 50.63
CA PHE A 32 -10.17 -5.06 49.21
C PHE A 32 -11.66 -4.85 48.97
N SER A 33 -12.07 -3.73 48.39
CA SER A 33 -13.49 -3.42 48.19
C SER A 33 -14.04 -4.13 46.94
N THR A 34 -14.53 -5.36 47.12
CA THR A 34 -15.51 -5.92 46.19
C THR A 34 -16.80 -5.11 46.27
N LYS A 35 -17.12 -4.36 45.21
CA LYS A 35 -18.49 -3.92 44.95
C LYS A 35 -19.01 -4.58 43.68
N LEU A 36 -19.97 -5.46 43.91
CA LEU A 36 -20.85 -6.03 42.91
C LEU A 36 -21.66 -4.91 42.25
N ASP A 37 -21.84 -4.98 40.93
CA ASP A 37 -23.09 -4.48 40.33
C ASP A 37 -23.61 -5.50 39.31
N ARG A 38 -24.89 -5.39 38.99
CA ARG A 38 -25.71 -6.48 38.45
C ARG A 38 -25.53 -6.69 36.95
N PHE A 39 -25.08 -7.89 36.56
CA PHE A 39 -25.62 -8.53 35.37
C PHE A 39 -26.87 -9.33 35.73
N TYR A 40 -27.98 -9.05 35.05
CA TYR A 40 -29.17 -9.88 35.14
C TYR A 40 -28.93 -11.19 34.38
N ARG A 41 -29.08 -12.31 35.11
CA ARG A 41 -29.28 -13.61 34.49
C ARG A 41 -30.72 -13.67 33.96
N LEU A 42 -30.87 -14.00 32.69
CA LEU A 42 -32.15 -14.42 32.12
C LEU A 42 -31.88 -15.73 31.39
N ASP A 43 -32.47 -16.81 31.88
CA ASP A 43 -32.10 -18.16 31.47
C ASP A 43 -32.64 -18.52 30.08
N VAL A 44 -31.81 -19.22 29.31
CA VAL A 44 -32.29 -20.11 28.24
C VAL A 44 -31.89 -21.52 28.63
N THR A 45 -32.87 -22.28 29.10
CA THR A 45 -32.69 -23.69 29.48
C THR A 45 -32.47 -24.56 28.23
N PRO A 46 -31.41 -25.36 28.15
CA PRO A 46 -31.35 -26.45 27.17
C PRO A 46 -32.28 -27.59 27.61
N LEU A 47 -32.94 -28.26 26.66
CA LEU A 47 -33.55 -29.56 26.92
C LEU A 47 -33.39 -30.48 25.70
N ASP A 48 -33.15 -31.75 26.00
CA ASP A 48 -33.03 -32.90 25.09
C ASP A 48 -34.26 -33.07 24.16
N ALA A 49 -34.25 -33.88 23.07
CA ALA A 49 -33.63 -35.20 23.01
C ALA A 49 -33.55 -35.87 21.62
N ARG A 50 -32.48 -36.68 21.45
CA ARG A 50 -32.45 -38.07 20.90
C ARG A 50 -32.82 -38.39 19.42
N VAL A 51 -31.86 -39.11 18.80
CA VAL A 51 -32.05 -40.37 17.98
C VAL A 51 -32.59 -40.15 16.54
N ALA A 52 -32.14 -40.87 15.49
CA ALA A 52 -31.45 -42.18 15.41
C ALA A 52 -30.24 -42.24 14.44
N ARG A 53 -29.52 -43.36 14.50
CA ARG A 53 -28.46 -43.77 13.56
C ARG A 53 -29.00 -44.15 12.17
N LYS A 54 -28.17 -44.02 11.14
CA LYS A 54 -27.72 -45.19 10.36
C LYS A 54 -26.35 -44.96 9.72
N SER A 55 -25.64 -46.06 9.46
CA SER A 55 -24.22 -46.09 9.09
C SER A 55 -24.00 -47.03 7.90
N ALA A 56 -23.11 -46.64 6.99
CA ALA A 56 -22.48 -47.55 6.04
C ALA A 56 -21.07 -47.03 5.72
N GLU A 57 -20.05 -47.78 6.11
CA GLU A 57 -18.71 -47.65 5.53
C GLU A 57 -18.67 -48.36 4.18
N ILE A 58 -17.71 -48.00 3.31
CA ILE A 58 -16.74 -48.95 2.75
C ILE A 58 -15.63 -48.19 1.99
N LYS A 59 -14.44 -48.81 1.98
CA LYS A 59 -13.16 -48.32 1.45
C LYS A 59 -13.23 -47.86 -0.01
N VAL A 60 -12.40 -46.87 -0.35
CA VAL A 60 -11.70 -46.80 -1.64
C VAL A 60 -10.19 -46.78 -1.38
N SER A 61 -9.44 -47.55 -2.16
CA SER A 61 -7.99 -47.77 -1.99
C SER A 61 -7.15 -46.79 -2.80
N LEU A 62 -6.04 -46.33 -2.22
CA LEU A 62 -4.94 -45.72 -2.98
C LEU A 62 -4.38 -46.70 -4.02
N LYS A 63 -4.11 -46.19 -5.22
CA LYS A 63 -3.17 -46.81 -6.17
C LYS A 63 -2.25 -45.73 -6.74
N ILE A 64 -0.95 -45.96 -6.59
CA ILE A 64 0.11 -45.26 -7.32
C ILE A 64 0.47 -46.16 -8.50
N ASP A 65 0.71 -45.60 -9.67
CA ASP A 65 1.43 -46.30 -10.75
C ASP A 65 2.29 -45.30 -11.53
N ASN A 66 3.49 -45.72 -11.92
CA ASN A 66 4.46 -44.93 -12.69
C ASN A 66 4.12 -44.98 -14.19
N ASN A 67 4.54 -43.98 -14.97
CA ASN A 67 5.62 -44.25 -15.94
C ASN A 67 6.29 -43.02 -16.60
N THR A 68 7.35 -43.34 -17.36
CA THR A 68 8.33 -42.44 -17.98
C THR A 68 8.28 -42.50 -19.53
N LYS A 69 9.23 -41.80 -20.17
CA LYS A 69 9.58 -41.71 -21.62
C LYS A 69 8.92 -40.53 -22.35
N VAL A 70 9.62 -39.66 -23.09
CA VAL A 70 10.84 -39.73 -23.95
C VAL A 70 10.55 -40.25 -25.37
N PHE A 71 10.46 -39.31 -26.32
CA PHE A 71 10.83 -39.35 -27.75
C PHE A 71 10.92 -37.85 -28.16
N SER A 72 12.10 -37.22 -28.25
CA SER A 72 13.14 -37.29 -29.30
C SER A 72 12.76 -36.55 -30.61
N ALA A 73 13.73 -35.86 -31.20
CA ALA A 73 13.55 -35.05 -32.40
C ALA A 73 13.34 -35.87 -33.68
N TYR A 74 12.91 -35.18 -34.75
CA TYR A 74 13.43 -35.46 -36.09
C TYR A 74 13.57 -34.17 -36.90
N GLU A 75 14.65 -34.08 -37.68
CA GLU A 75 14.85 -33.04 -38.70
C GLU A 75 14.12 -33.45 -39.99
N THR A 76 13.73 -32.48 -40.82
CA THR A 76 14.21 -32.34 -42.22
C THR A 76 13.54 -31.11 -42.85
N ASN A 77 14.22 -30.14 -43.49
CA ASN A 77 15.21 -30.09 -44.59
C ASN A 77 14.59 -29.97 -45.99
N THR A 78 15.29 -29.25 -46.88
CA THR A 78 14.97 -28.97 -48.31
C THR A 78 13.73 -28.10 -48.59
N ALA A 79 13.57 -27.47 -49.76
CA ALA A 79 14.51 -26.77 -50.67
C ALA A 79 13.66 -26.00 -51.70
N GLY A 80 14.08 -24.80 -52.15
CA GLY A 80 13.22 -23.98 -53.00
C GLY A 80 13.90 -22.80 -53.71
N ALA A 81 15.03 -23.04 -54.37
CA ALA A 81 15.73 -21.99 -55.11
C ALA A 81 15.14 -21.78 -56.52
N LEU A 82 14.77 -20.55 -56.86
CA LEU A 82 14.67 -20.08 -58.25
C LEU A 82 14.93 -18.57 -58.35
N LYS A 83 15.57 -18.14 -59.44
CA LYS A 83 16.00 -16.76 -59.72
C LYS A 83 15.21 -16.18 -60.91
N ARG A 84 15.35 -14.85 -61.10
CA ARG A 84 14.98 -14.04 -62.29
C ARG A 84 13.46 -13.75 -62.43
N ASN A 85 13.04 -12.67 -63.11
CA ASN A 85 13.78 -11.76 -64.00
C ASN A 85 13.32 -10.28 -63.95
N HIS A 86 14.00 -9.40 -64.72
CA HIS A 86 13.72 -7.96 -64.86
C HIS A 86 12.56 -7.58 -65.82
N GLY A 87 12.08 -6.33 -65.69
CA GLY A 87 11.31 -5.55 -66.69
C GLY A 87 10.35 -4.55 -66.00
N GLN A 88 10.38 -3.21 -66.08
CA GLN A 88 11.03 -2.15 -66.91
C GLN A 88 10.09 -1.44 -67.92
N GLN A 89 9.52 -0.30 -67.48
CA GLN A 89 8.89 0.83 -68.22
C GLN A 89 8.76 1.97 -67.17
N VAL A 90 9.30 3.21 -67.23
CA VAL A 90 9.88 4.13 -68.24
C VAL A 90 8.86 5.09 -68.90
N TRP A 91 9.19 6.40 -68.91
CA TRP A 91 8.43 7.61 -69.33
C TRP A 91 7.28 8.01 -68.36
N ASN A 92 7.06 9.29 -68.01
CA ASN A 92 7.25 10.52 -68.81
C ASN A 92 7.86 11.73 -68.03
N GLU A 93 8.07 12.85 -68.74
CA GLU A 93 8.84 14.04 -68.34
C GLU A 93 8.00 15.18 -67.72
N THR A 94 8.63 16.07 -66.93
CA THR A 94 8.76 17.52 -67.23
C THR A 94 9.70 18.23 -66.22
N GLN A 95 10.16 19.45 -66.53
CA GLN A 95 11.27 20.14 -65.85
C GLN A 95 10.87 21.50 -65.26
N SER A 96 11.66 21.98 -64.28
CA SER A 96 11.98 23.40 -63.98
C SER A 96 10.86 24.33 -63.46
N GLY A 97 11.12 25.27 -62.52
CA GLY A 97 12.36 25.48 -61.75
C GLY A 97 12.42 26.82 -60.98
N ASN A 98 13.49 26.94 -60.19
CA ASN A 98 14.19 28.11 -59.65
C ASN A 98 13.51 29.29 -58.90
N GLU A 99 14.23 29.66 -57.83
CA GLU A 99 14.48 31.03 -57.31
C GLU A 99 13.42 31.73 -56.43
N ALA A 100 13.88 32.83 -55.78
CA ALA A 100 13.39 33.27 -54.46
C ALA A 100 13.08 34.80 -54.39
N PRO A 101 13.48 35.57 -53.35
CA PRO A 101 12.57 36.05 -52.30
C PRO A 101 12.34 37.59 -52.32
N ILE A 102 11.81 38.13 -51.19
CA ILE A 102 11.80 39.55 -50.70
C ILE A 102 10.40 40.20 -50.54
N ASP A 103 9.89 40.17 -49.30
CA ASP A 103 9.61 41.31 -48.37
C ASP A 103 8.72 42.55 -48.77
N ILE A 104 8.18 43.22 -47.72
CA ILE A 104 7.69 44.63 -47.63
C ILE A 104 6.22 45.04 -48.03
N LYS A 105 5.37 45.14 -46.98
CA LYS A 105 4.45 46.26 -46.57
C LYS A 105 3.18 46.77 -47.35
N THR A 106 2.08 46.85 -46.56
CA THR A 106 1.11 47.98 -46.30
C THR A 106 -0.15 48.30 -47.16
N ASN A 107 -1.29 48.29 -46.44
CA ASN A 107 -2.46 49.22 -46.47
C ASN A 107 -3.46 49.13 -47.66
N TYR A 108 -4.71 49.66 -47.62
CA TYR A 108 -5.33 50.75 -46.83
C TYR A 108 -6.87 50.63 -46.59
N SER A 109 -7.34 50.82 -45.33
CA SER A 109 -8.68 51.38 -44.88
C SER A 109 -10.02 50.75 -45.37
N SER A 110 -11.23 51.09 -44.90
CA SER A 110 -11.81 52.10 -43.95
C SER A 110 -13.12 51.55 -43.32
N GLY A 111 -13.75 52.09 -42.26
CA GLY A 111 -13.50 53.22 -41.36
C GLY A 111 -14.80 53.83 -40.76
N LEU A 112 -14.68 54.69 -39.73
CA LEU A 112 -15.73 55.50 -39.05
C LEU A 112 -16.68 54.71 -38.08
N ASN A 113 -17.18 55.26 -36.95
CA ASN A 113 -17.05 56.62 -36.39
C ASN A 113 -17.19 56.71 -34.84
N ILE A 114 -16.74 57.83 -34.24
CA ILE A 114 -16.90 58.25 -32.82
C ILE A 114 -17.14 59.78 -32.77
N PRO A 115 -17.83 60.34 -31.76
CA PRO A 115 -17.38 61.58 -31.07
C PRO A 115 -17.31 61.41 -29.53
N ASP A 116 -16.28 61.84 -28.79
CA ASP A 116 -15.77 63.22 -28.52
C ASP A 116 -16.72 64.07 -27.63
N LYS A 117 -16.29 64.88 -26.63
CA LYS A 117 -14.98 65.16 -25.94
C LYS A 117 -15.31 65.74 -24.52
N LYS A 118 -14.49 66.37 -23.66
CA LYS A 118 -13.18 67.07 -23.70
C LYS A 118 -12.33 66.82 -22.41
N TYR A 119 -12.18 67.82 -21.53
CA TYR A 119 -11.30 67.95 -20.34
C TYR A 119 -11.58 69.33 -19.69
N ASP A 120 -11.36 69.52 -18.38
CA ASP A 120 -10.84 70.78 -17.80
C ASP A 120 -10.36 70.58 -16.33
N ASN A 121 -9.49 71.48 -15.85
CA ASN A 121 -9.01 71.56 -14.46
C ASN A 121 -9.48 72.89 -13.83
N ILE A 122 -9.54 73.02 -12.48
CA ILE A 122 -9.15 74.23 -11.71
C ILE A 122 -9.14 73.99 -10.17
N PHE A 123 -8.53 74.95 -9.46
CA PHE A 123 -7.97 75.01 -8.10
C PHE A 123 -8.91 74.96 -6.86
N GLU A 124 -8.26 74.79 -5.68
CA GLU A 124 -8.60 75.31 -4.31
C GLU A 124 -9.87 74.79 -3.58
N ASP A 125 -10.00 74.85 -2.23
CA ASP A 125 -9.07 74.78 -1.05
C ASP A 125 -9.93 74.69 0.26
N LYS A 126 -9.30 74.62 1.45
CA LYS A 126 -9.83 74.69 2.85
C LYS A 126 -10.27 73.34 3.44
N GLU A 127 -9.66 72.86 4.54
CA GLU A 127 -9.75 73.30 5.96
C GLU A 127 -11.14 73.04 6.59
N GLY A 128 -11.29 72.42 7.77
CA GLY A 128 -10.35 71.78 8.71
C GLY A 128 -11.12 70.77 9.61
N ARG A 129 -10.52 69.68 10.12
CA ARG A 129 -9.64 69.60 11.30
C ARG A 129 -10.28 70.09 12.63
N PHE A 130 -10.88 69.20 13.43
CA PHE A 130 -10.75 69.04 14.91
C PHE A 130 -11.66 67.83 15.31
N LYS A 131 -11.22 66.73 15.94
CA LYS A 131 -10.60 66.44 17.26
C LYS A 131 -11.54 66.46 18.50
N ALA A 132 -12.19 65.31 18.71
CA ALA A 132 -12.28 64.56 19.98
C ALA A 132 -13.14 65.02 21.19
N ASN A 133 -13.70 63.99 21.86
CA ASN A 133 -13.74 63.73 23.31
C ASN A 133 -14.96 64.06 24.24
N ILE A 134 -15.26 63.04 25.07
CA ILE A 134 -15.68 63.06 26.51
C ILE A 134 -17.18 63.09 26.91
N MET A 135 -17.60 61.94 27.48
CA MET A 135 -18.44 61.65 28.67
C MET A 135 -19.67 62.49 29.10
N LEU A 136 -20.81 61.78 29.14
CA LEU A 136 -21.54 61.29 30.34
C LEU A 136 -22.35 62.24 31.28
N GLU A 137 -23.64 61.88 31.42
CA GLU A 137 -24.43 61.69 32.67
C GLU A 137 -25.62 62.62 33.07
N ASN A 138 -26.67 61.93 33.58
CA ASN A 138 -27.75 62.34 34.51
C ASN A 138 -28.84 63.36 34.12
N THR A 139 -30.11 62.89 34.10
CA THR A 139 -31.10 63.34 35.12
C THR A 139 -32.22 62.30 35.39
N PHE A 140 -32.96 62.49 36.50
CA PHE A 140 -34.00 61.60 37.09
C PHE A 140 -35.40 61.77 36.43
N SER A 141 -36.50 61.04 36.73
CA SER A 141 -36.91 60.26 37.94
C SER A 141 -37.87 59.08 37.62
N ALA A 142 -38.48 58.41 38.63
CA ALA A 142 -39.36 57.24 38.43
C ALA A 142 -40.45 57.04 39.52
N GLY A 143 -41.58 56.40 39.17
CA GLY A 143 -42.64 55.92 40.09
C GLY A 143 -43.09 54.48 39.76
N ARG A 144 -42.96 53.48 40.65
CA ARG A 144 -43.87 53.08 41.77
C ARG A 144 -45.11 52.28 41.26
N LYS A 145 -45.47 51.07 41.77
CA LYS A 145 -45.11 50.31 43.00
C LYS A 145 -45.36 48.77 42.88
N LYS A 146 -44.65 48.00 43.74
CA LYS A 146 -44.90 46.66 44.38
C LYS A 146 -46.37 46.14 44.41
N ALA A 147 -46.76 44.85 44.58
CA ALA A 147 -46.20 43.46 44.57
C ALA A 147 -47.42 42.45 44.71
N LYS A 148 -47.44 41.15 45.11
CA LYS A 148 -46.51 40.14 45.72
C LYS A 148 -47.11 38.67 45.60
N ARG A 149 -46.35 37.66 46.07
CA ARG A 149 -46.69 36.24 46.51
C ARG A 149 -48.04 36.08 47.31
N SER A 150 -48.70 34.91 47.50
CA SER A 150 -48.51 33.47 47.12
C SER A 150 -49.63 32.53 47.67
N VAL A 151 -49.60 31.22 47.34
CA VAL A 151 -50.24 30.03 48.02
C VAL A 151 -51.74 29.73 47.76
N GLY A 152 -52.03 28.64 47.03
CA GLY A 152 -52.51 27.35 47.58
C GLY A 152 -53.99 27.09 47.98
N ALA A 153 -54.57 26.08 47.30
CA ALA A 153 -55.31 24.93 47.87
C ALA A 153 -56.87 24.93 48.08
N THR A 154 -57.44 23.78 47.65
CA THR A 154 -58.57 22.98 48.21
C THR A 154 -60.06 23.36 48.07
N TYR A 155 -60.80 22.34 47.55
CA TYR A 155 -62.11 21.80 47.97
C TYR A 155 -63.48 22.31 47.43
N ASN A 156 -64.07 21.39 46.64
CA ASN A 156 -65.41 20.78 46.79
C ASN A 156 -66.72 21.34 46.18
N GLU A 157 -67.48 20.35 45.68
CA GLU A 157 -68.94 20.12 45.79
C GLU A 157 -69.96 20.59 44.72
N ASN A 158 -70.46 19.55 44.01
CA ASN A 158 -71.87 19.09 43.99
C ASN A 158 -72.89 19.62 42.96
N VAL A 159 -73.45 18.64 42.20
CA VAL A 159 -74.90 18.37 42.03
C VAL A 159 -75.66 19.34 41.07
N ASP A 160 -76.63 18.93 40.22
CA ASP A 160 -77.49 17.73 40.23
C ASP A 160 -77.86 17.14 38.84
N ARG A 161 -78.37 15.90 38.87
CA ARG A 161 -79.48 15.29 38.10
C ARG A 161 -79.72 15.46 36.58
N SER A 162 -79.89 14.27 35.97
CA SER A 162 -81.15 13.78 35.32
C SER A 162 -81.38 13.93 33.80
N ILE A 163 -82.19 13.09 33.12
CA ILE A 163 -82.67 11.69 33.33
C ILE A 163 -83.09 11.11 31.96
N SER A 164 -83.00 9.79 31.79
CA SER A 164 -83.59 8.97 30.69
C SER A 164 -83.19 9.26 29.22
N GLY A 165 -83.25 8.28 28.31
CA GLY A 165 -83.42 6.84 28.56
C GLY A 165 -83.73 6.00 27.33
N GLU A 166 -83.27 4.74 27.42
CA GLU A 166 -83.76 3.54 26.72
C GLU A 166 -83.59 3.37 25.20
N ALA A 167 -83.54 2.14 24.66
CA ALA A 167 -82.58 1.02 24.88
C ALA A 167 -82.92 -0.20 23.96
N TYR A 168 -82.19 -1.31 24.15
CA TYR A 168 -82.41 -2.68 23.62
C TYR A 168 -82.10 -2.89 22.10
N SER A 169 -81.54 -4.03 21.66
CA SER A 169 -80.97 -5.24 22.34
C SER A 169 -80.24 -6.16 21.34
N ARG A 170 -79.51 -7.25 21.71
CA ARG A 170 -78.61 -7.64 22.84
C ARG A 170 -77.87 -8.92 22.41
N GLU A 171 -76.68 -9.18 23.00
CA GLU A 171 -76.09 -10.53 23.16
C GLU A 171 -75.65 -11.31 21.87
N ARG A 172 -74.75 -12.32 21.88
CA ARG A 172 -73.82 -12.87 22.91
C ARG A 172 -72.36 -12.74 22.44
N PHE A 173 -71.29 -12.76 23.25
CA PHE A 173 -70.91 -13.47 24.51
C PHE A 173 -70.43 -14.93 24.37
N VAL A 174 -69.10 -15.11 24.24
CA VAL A 174 -68.26 -16.00 25.08
C VAL A 174 -66.92 -15.26 25.33
N GLN A 175 -66.23 -15.51 26.45
CA GLN A 175 -65.11 -14.69 26.94
C GLN A 175 -64.09 -15.51 27.74
N THR A 176 -62.80 -15.42 27.41
CA THR A 176 -61.69 -15.75 28.35
C THR A 176 -60.36 -15.06 27.98
N VAL A 177 -59.90 -14.16 28.86
CA VAL A 177 -58.57 -14.14 29.53
C VAL A 177 -57.32 -14.20 28.63
N GLN A 178 -56.66 -13.05 28.32
CA GLN A 178 -55.58 -12.37 29.08
C GLN A 178 -54.21 -13.09 29.08
N GLY A 179 -53.06 -12.41 28.89
CA GLY A 179 -52.82 -10.98 28.61
C GLY A 179 -51.32 -10.61 28.65
N VAL A 180 -50.94 -9.42 28.17
CA VAL A 180 -49.55 -8.88 28.20
C VAL A 180 -49.55 -7.41 28.66
N SER A 181 -48.42 -6.95 29.23
CA SER A 181 -48.29 -5.70 29.98
C SER A 181 -48.31 -4.40 29.15
N SER A 182 -48.56 -3.28 29.83
CA SER A 182 -48.77 -1.93 29.29
C SER A 182 -47.50 -1.10 29.09
N ALA A 183 -47.50 -0.24 28.08
CA ALA A 183 -46.75 1.03 28.07
C ALA A 183 -47.70 2.21 28.40
N ARG A 184 -47.17 3.33 28.90
CA ARG A 184 -47.97 4.51 29.31
C ARG A 184 -48.19 5.50 28.15
N PRO A 185 -49.34 6.19 28.08
CA PRO A 185 -49.59 7.26 27.11
C PRO A 185 -49.10 8.63 27.62
N GLU A 186 -48.71 9.51 26.70
CA GLU A 186 -48.50 10.94 26.97
C GLU A 186 -49.63 11.84 26.45
N TYR A 187 -49.56 13.11 26.85
CA TYR A 187 -50.67 14.05 26.99
C TYR A 187 -51.43 14.38 25.68
N ARG A 188 -52.76 14.20 25.70
CA ARG A 188 -53.66 14.99 24.85
C ARG A 188 -53.96 16.34 25.51
N ARG A 189 -53.81 17.44 24.77
CA ARG A 189 -54.69 18.62 24.93
C ARG A 189 -55.77 18.57 23.85
N SER A 190 -56.94 19.13 24.15
CA SER A 190 -58.14 19.05 23.32
C SER A 190 -58.63 20.43 22.91
N GLY A 191 -59.26 20.49 21.73
CA GLY A 191 -60.34 21.44 21.46
C GLY A 191 -59.95 22.84 21.02
N GLU A 192 -59.73 23.00 19.71
CA GLU A 192 -60.35 24.11 19.00
C GLU A 192 -60.79 23.60 17.61
N GLU A 193 -62.10 23.52 17.36
CA GLU A 193 -62.63 22.97 16.11
C GLU A 193 -62.52 24.00 14.99
N ALA A 194 -61.76 23.67 13.95
CA ALA A 194 -61.54 24.56 12.82
C ALA A 194 -62.85 24.78 12.04
N ARG A 195 -63.45 25.97 12.17
CA ARG A 195 -64.36 26.48 11.14
C ARG A 195 -63.59 26.54 9.83
N VAL A 196 -64.10 25.87 8.80
CA VAL A 196 -63.54 25.93 7.44
C VAL A 196 -63.49 27.39 7.00
N SER A 197 -62.28 27.91 6.85
CA SER A 197 -62.02 29.23 6.27
C SER A 197 -61.42 29.02 4.89
N ASN A 198 -61.76 29.89 3.94
CA ASN A 198 -61.31 29.78 2.56
C ASN A 198 -59.77 29.75 2.50
N PRO A 199 -59.16 28.93 1.63
CA PRO A 199 -57.71 28.86 1.50
C PRO A 199 -57.15 30.25 1.12
N ARG A 200 -56.21 30.75 1.93
CA ARG A 200 -55.48 31.98 1.63
C ARG A 200 -54.60 31.71 0.41
N GLN A 201 -54.84 32.41 -0.69
CA GLN A 201 -54.16 32.23 -1.99
C GLN A 201 -52.67 32.67 -2.01
N ASN A 202 -51.91 32.44 -0.93
CA ASN A 202 -50.50 32.85 -0.78
C ASN A 202 -49.65 31.92 0.12
N GLU A 203 -50.20 30.80 0.61
CA GLU A 203 -49.37 29.74 1.19
C GLU A 203 -48.63 28.99 0.07
N PRO A 204 -47.32 28.68 0.23
CA PRO A 204 -46.54 28.05 -0.81
C PRO A 204 -46.95 26.59 -0.99
N HIS A 205 -47.57 26.28 -2.13
CA HIS A 205 -48.01 24.93 -2.46
C HIS A 205 -46.87 24.09 -3.05
N LEU A 206 -46.91 22.78 -2.80
CA LEU A 206 -46.09 21.77 -3.46
C LEU A 206 -47.04 20.87 -4.25
N ASP A 207 -46.85 20.75 -5.55
CA ASP A 207 -47.70 19.89 -6.37
C ASP A 207 -47.11 18.48 -6.38
N THR A 208 -47.84 17.52 -5.81
CA THR A 208 -47.37 16.13 -5.67
C THR A 208 -48.19 15.15 -6.48
N SER A 209 -47.53 14.19 -7.12
CA SER A 209 -48.18 13.08 -7.82
C SER A 209 -47.49 11.75 -7.51
N THR A 210 -48.29 10.76 -7.09
CA THR A 210 -47.83 9.41 -6.77
C THR A 210 -48.07 8.45 -7.94
N PHE A 211 -47.10 7.59 -8.24
CA PHE A 211 -47.19 6.51 -9.22
C PHE A 211 -46.69 5.19 -8.60
N ALA A 212 -47.39 4.09 -8.85
CA ALA A 212 -46.99 2.74 -8.42
C ALA A 212 -46.44 1.94 -9.61
N LEU A 213 -45.30 1.26 -9.43
CA LEU A 213 -44.76 0.34 -10.43
C LEU A 213 -45.53 -0.99 -10.39
N SER A 214 -46.75 -1.01 -10.93
CA SER A 214 -47.65 -2.15 -10.71
C SER A 214 -47.23 -3.43 -11.44
N GLY A 215 -47.40 -4.57 -10.76
CA GLY A 215 -46.80 -5.84 -11.14
C GLY A 215 -45.31 -5.94 -10.78
N ASP A 216 -44.86 -5.23 -9.76
CA ASP A 216 -43.47 -5.20 -9.27
C ASP A 216 -43.41 -5.14 -7.74
N SER A 217 -43.82 -6.24 -7.09
CA SER A 217 -43.87 -6.42 -5.63
C SER A 217 -42.82 -7.40 -5.08
N ALA A 218 -41.94 -7.92 -5.95
CA ALA A 218 -40.95 -8.94 -5.60
C ALA A 218 -39.49 -8.45 -5.67
N HIS A 219 -39.19 -7.39 -6.44
CA HIS A 219 -37.83 -6.86 -6.56
C HIS A 219 -37.37 -6.15 -5.29
N ASN A 220 -36.13 -6.43 -4.86
CA ASN A 220 -35.54 -5.95 -3.61
C ASN A 220 -34.48 -4.85 -3.79
N GLN A 221 -34.12 -4.49 -5.02
CA GLN A 221 -33.20 -3.40 -5.34
C GLN A 221 -33.73 -2.59 -6.54
N ALA A 222 -33.49 -1.28 -6.53
CA ALA A 222 -33.82 -0.37 -7.61
C ALA A 222 -32.63 0.54 -7.97
N MET A 223 -32.52 0.92 -9.24
CA MET A 223 -31.55 1.89 -9.77
C MET A 223 -32.34 2.94 -10.56
N VAL A 224 -32.20 4.22 -10.20
CA VAL A 224 -33.05 5.32 -10.69
C VAL A 224 -32.17 6.42 -11.27
N HIS A 225 -32.35 6.75 -12.55
CA HIS A 225 -31.50 7.72 -13.25
C HIS A 225 -32.32 8.68 -14.14
N TRP A 226 -31.95 9.96 -14.13
CA TRP A 226 -32.32 10.91 -15.18
C TRP A 226 -31.52 10.63 -16.46
N SER A 227 -32.13 10.88 -17.62
CA SER A 227 -31.48 10.81 -18.93
C SER A 227 -31.73 12.10 -19.72
N GLY A 228 -30.84 12.43 -20.67
CA GLY A 228 -30.80 13.72 -21.36
C GLY A 228 -30.33 14.89 -20.49
N HIS A 229 -30.21 16.09 -21.08
CA HIS A 229 -29.95 17.35 -20.37
C HIS A 229 -31.19 18.22 -20.46
N ASN A 230 -31.74 18.68 -19.32
CA ASN A 230 -33.05 19.34 -19.25
C ASN A 230 -34.19 18.53 -19.93
N SER A 231 -34.07 17.19 -19.97
CA SER A 231 -35.08 16.28 -20.51
C SER A 231 -36.05 15.82 -19.42
N SER A 232 -37.23 15.36 -19.85
CA SER A 232 -38.29 14.81 -19.00
C SER A 232 -38.17 13.31 -18.73
N VAL A 233 -37.07 12.67 -19.14
CA VAL A 233 -36.89 11.22 -19.09
C VAL A 233 -36.25 10.73 -17.79
N ILE A 234 -36.94 9.80 -17.14
CA ILE A 234 -36.43 9.02 -16.00
C ILE A 234 -36.47 7.54 -16.38
N LEU A 235 -35.38 6.83 -16.09
CA LEU A 235 -35.25 5.38 -16.25
C LEU A 235 -35.08 4.70 -14.88
N ILE A 236 -35.76 3.58 -14.69
CA ILE A 236 -35.67 2.77 -13.47
C ILE A 236 -35.41 1.32 -13.85
N LEU A 237 -34.36 0.72 -13.29
CA LEU A 237 -34.15 -0.73 -13.29
C LEU A 237 -34.46 -1.27 -11.89
N THR A 238 -35.57 -1.98 -11.74
CA THR A 238 -35.90 -2.79 -10.55
C THR A 238 -35.39 -4.21 -10.74
N LYS A 239 -34.93 -4.87 -9.67
CA LYS A 239 -34.39 -6.23 -9.72
C LYS A 239 -34.53 -7.01 -8.41
N LEU A 240 -34.69 -8.32 -8.51
CA LEU A 240 -34.59 -9.28 -7.41
C LEU A 240 -33.18 -9.87 -7.43
N TYR A 241 -32.35 -9.41 -6.51
CA TYR A 241 -31.01 -9.94 -6.27
C TYR A 241 -31.07 -11.03 -5.21
N ASP A 242 -30.67 -12.25 -5.54
CA ASP A 242 -30.60 -13.37 -4.59
C ASP A 242 -29.18 -13.43 -3.97
N PHE A 243 -29.11 -13.14 -2.67
CA PHE A 243 -27.86 -13.13 -1.92
C PHE A 243 -27.21 -14.52 -1.75
N ASN A 244 -27.95 -15.61 -2.00
CA ASN A 244 -27.42 -16.98 -1.95
C ASN A 244 -26.82 -17.42 -3.30
N LEU A 245 -27.36 -16.90 -4.42
CA LEU A 245 -26.89 -17.18 -5.77
C LEU A 245 -25.85 -16.17 -6.27
N GLY A 246 -25.80 -14.98 -5.67
CA GLY A 246 -24.87 -13.91 -6.06
C GLY A 246 -25.24 -13.14 -7.34
N GLY A 247 -26.42 -13.41 -7.90
CA GLY A 247 -26.91 -12.84 -9.16
C GLY A 247 -28.35 -12.34 -9.10
N VAL A 248 -28.84 -11.85 -10.24
CA VAL A 248 -30.22 -11.39 -10.41
C VAL A 248 -31.09 -12.51 -10.98
N THR A 249 -32.24 -12.77 -10.36
CA THR A 249 -33.19 -13.80 -10.83
C THR A 249 -34.36 -13.22 -11.63
N GLU A 250 -34.79 -12.00 -11.30
CA GLU A 250 -35.83 -11.26 -12.02
C GLU A 250 -35.48 -9.77 -12.09
N SER A 251 -35.91 -9.08 -13.16
CA SER A 251 -35.64 -7.66 -13.38
C SER A 251 -36.74 -6.99 -14.20
N SER A 252 -36.97 -5.69 -14.01
CA SER A 252 -37.86 -4.90 -14.85
C SER A 252 -37.29 -3.51 -15.15
N LEU A 253 -37.40 -3.11 -16.41
CA LEU A 253 -36.99 -1.79 -16.87
C LEU A 253 -38.23 -0.92 -17.08
N TRP A 254 -38.19 0.28 -16.52
CA TRP A 254 -39.27 1.26 -16.60
C TRP A 254 -38.77 2.60 -17.14
N ARG A 255 -39.63 3.31 -17.88
CA ARG A 255 -39.32 4.63 -18.45
C ARG A 255 -40.49 5.60 -18.33
N SER A 256 -40.20 6.79 -17.82
CA SER A 256 -41.05 7.98 -17.89
C SER A 256 -40.56 8.91 -19.00
N THR A 257 -41.46 9.74 -19.54
CA THR A 257 -41.16 10.87 -20.44
C THR A 257 -41.83 12.18 -19.98
N ASP A 258 -42.29 12.23 -18.73
CA ASP A 258 -43.11 13.31 -18.17
C ASP A 258 -42.61 13.77 -16.78
N TYR A 259 -41.30 13.66 -16.57
CA TYR A 259 -40.62 13.93 -15.29
C TYR A 259 -41.15 13.06 -14.14
N GLY A 260 -41.50 11.79 -14.41
CA GLY A 260 -41.93 10.82 -13.41
C GLY A 260 -43.38 10.91 -12.96
N SER A 261 -44.28 11.48 -13.77
CA SER A 261 -45.73 11.43 -13.49
C SER A 261 -46.36 10.11 -13.96
N THR A 262 -45.84 9.50 -15.02
CA THR A 262 -46.21 8.16 -15.49
C THR A 262 -44.98 7.36 -15.91
N TYR A 263 -45.00 6.04 -15.66
CA TYR A 263 -43.95 5.12 -16.09
C TYR A 263 -44.51 3.99 -16.95
N THR A 264 -43.75 3.62 -17.98
CA THR A 264 -44.04 2.52 -18.91
C THR A 264 -43.04 1.38 -18.70
N LYS A 265 -43.53 0.14 -18.58
CA LYS A 265 -42.67 -1.05 -18.49
C LYS A 265 -42.12 -1.39 -19.88
N LEU A 266 -40.81 -1.61 -19.98
CA LEU A 266 -40.10 -1.75 -21.26
C LEU A 266 -39.55 -3.16 -21.54
N ASN A 267 -39.73 -4.14 -20.65
CA ASN A 267 -39.16 -5.49 -20.76
C ASN A 267 -39.28 -6.11 -22.18
N ASP A 268 -40.42 -5.94 -22.86
CA ASP A 268 -40.64 -6.46 -24.21
C ASP A 268 -39.68 -5.87 -25.27
N LYS A 269 -39.24 -4.61 -25.10
CA LYS A 269 -38.23 -3.95 -25.96
C LYS A 269 -36.80 -4.43 -25.68
N VAL A 270 -36.54 -4.93 -24.48
CA VAL A 270 -35.22 -5.44 -24.04
C VAL A 270 -35.10 -6.97 -24.26
N GLY A 271 -36.20 -7.60 -24.68
CA GLY A 271 -36.36 -9.04 -24.84
C GLY A 271 -36.88 -9.69 -23.56
N SER A 272 -38.06 -10.32 -23.63
CA SER A 272 -38.82 -10.86 -22.49
C SER A 272 -38.19 -12.06 -21.75
N ARG A 273 -36.96 -12.45 -22.10
CA ARG A 273 -36.14 -13.44 -21.37
C ARG A 273 -34.78 -12.88 -20.91
N THR A 274 -34.45 -11.63 -21.24
CA THR A 274 -33.20 -11.01 -20.81
C THR A 274 -33.34 -10.54 -19.36
N VAL A 275 -32.61 -11.16 -18.42
CA VAL A 275 -32.48 -10.63 -17.05
C VAL A 275 -31.43 -9.52 -17.06
N LEU A 276 -31.71 -8.41 -16.37
CA LEU A 276 -30.93 -7.16 -16.41
C LEU A 276 -30.25 -6.90 -15.06
N SER A 277 -28.94 -6.70 -15.08
CA SER A 277 -28.10 -6.61 -13.88
C SER A 277 -27.78 -5.17 -13.47
N TYR A 278 -27.44 -4.30 -14.43
CA TYR A 278 -27.04 -2.91 -14.18
C TYR A 278 -27.49 -1.97 -15.29
N LEU A 279 -27.74 -0.71 -14.94
CA LEU A 279 -28.05 0.39 -15.86
C LEU A 279 -27.02 1.52 -15.68
N TYR A 280 -26.49 2.03 -16.78
CA TYR A 280 -25.52 3.12 -16.82
C TYR A 280 -26.01 4.21 -17.79
N VAL A 281 -25.99 5.46 -17.34
CA VAL A 281 -26.17 6.64 -18.20
C VAL A 281 -24.79 7.22 -18.51
N CYS A 282 -24.50 7.53 -19.77
CA CYS A 282 -23.20 8.09 -20.15
C CYS A 282 -22.99 9.48 -19.53
N PRO A 283 -21.86 9.74 -18.84
CA PRO A 283 -21.64 11.02 -18.16
C PRO A 283 -21.44 12.19 -19.14
N THR A 284 -20.81 11.97 -20.29
CA THR A 284 -20.58 13.01 -21.30
C THR A 284 -21.84 13.30 -22.13
N ASN A 285 -22.64 12.28 -22.45
CA ASN A 285 -23.89 12.41 -23.18
C ASN A 285 -25.00 11.60 -22.50
N LYS A 286 -25.72 12.24 -21.59
CA LYS A 286 -26.83 11.65 -20.82
C LYS A 286 -27.94 11.00 -21.67
N GLN A 287 -28.01 11.22 -22.99
CA GLN A 287 -28.98 10.56 -23.88
C GLN A 287 -28.64 9.10 -24.21
N LYS A 288 -27.37 8.70 -24.02
CA LYS A 288 -26.91 7.33 -24.26
C LYS A 288 -26.95 6.51 -22.98
N ILE A 289 -27.60 5.36 -23.06
CA ILE A 289 -27.76 4.41 -21.95
C ILE A 289 -27.18 3.07 -22.35
N MET A 290 -26.47 2.45 -21.42
CA MET A 290 -26.00 1.08 -21.48
C MET A 290 -26.66 0.27 -20.37
N VAL A 291 -27.27 -0.86 -20.71
CA VAL A 291 -27.82 -1.82 -19.75
C VAL A 291 -27.09 -3.15 -19.93
N LEU A 292 -26.64 -3.74 -18.83
CA LEU A 292 -26.00 -5.06 -18.82
C LEU A 292 -27.04 -6.13 -18.47
N SER A 293 -26.96 -7.30 -19.12
CA SER A 293 -27.69 -8.48 -18.67
C SER A 293 -27.00 -9.18 -17.49
N ASP A 294 -27.69 -10.12 -16.85
CA ASP A 294 -27.07 -10.98 -15.82
C ASP A 294 -26.26 -12.12 -16.47
N PRO A 295 -24.95 -12.23 -16.19
CA PRO A 295 -24.06 -13.13 -16.93
C PRO A 295 -24.32 -14.62 -16.68
N GLU A 296 -25.00 -15.00 -15.59
CA GLU A 296 -25.40 -16.39 -15.34
C GLU A 296 -26.52 -16.86 -16.28
N VAL A 297 -27.26 -15.92 -16.89
CA VAL A 297 -28.31 -16.18 -17.87
C VAL A 297 -27.82 -15.92 -19.29
N GLU A 298 -27.22 -14.74 -19.53
CA GLU A 298 -26.71 -14.32 -20.84
C GLU A 298 -25.73 -13.16 -20.69
N SER A 299 -24.57 -13.22 -21.34
CA SER A 299 -23.61 -12.09 -21.38
C SER A 299 -23.85 -11.21 -22.61
N ALA A 300 -24.55 -10.09 -22.42
CA ALA A 300 -24.88 -9.11 -23.45
C ALA A 300 -24.88 -7.67 -22.93
N VAL A 301 -24.65 -6.73 -23.84
CA VAL A 301 -24.75 -5.29 -23.63
C VAL A 301 -25.93 -4.77 -24.46
N LEU A 302 -26.82 -4.01 -23.84
CA LEU A 302 -27.95 -3.37 -24.51
C LEU A 302 -27.73 -1.87 -24.56
N ILE A 303 -27.79 -1.30 -25.75
CA ILE A 303 -27.44 0.10 -26.03
C ILE A 303 -28.67 0.85 -26.49
N SER A 304 -28.94 2.00 -25.86
CA SER A 304 -29.85 3.03 -26.38
C SER A 304 -29.04 4.29 -26.70
N SER A 305 -29.44 4.99 -27.76
CA SER A 305 -28.97 6.34 -28.12
C SER A 305 -30.13 7.35 -28.23
N ASP A 306 -31.30 7.00 -27.69
CA ASP A 306 -32.57 7.71 -27.82
C ASP A 306 -33.30 7.85 -26.47
N GLU A 307 -32.53 8.08 -25.40
CA GLU A 307 -33.01 8.22 -24.02
C GLU A 307 -33.85 7.00 -23.57
N GLY A 308 -33.51 5.80 -24.03
CA GLY A 308 -34.17 4.54 -23.67
C GLY A 308 -35.47 4.23 -24.43
N ALA A 309 -35.74 4.91 -25.55
CA ALA A 309 -36.94 4.63 -26.35
C ALA A 309 -36.81 3.33 -27.18
N SER A 310 -35.60 2.96 -27.60
CA SER A 310 -35.25 1.68 -28.23
C SER A 310 -33.91 1.15 -27.70
N PHE A 311 -33.70 -0.17 -27.83
CA PHE A 311 -32.48 -0.85 -27.37
C PHE A 311 -31.96 -1.82 -28.43
N GLU A 312 -30.66 -1.75 -28.70
CA GLU A 312 -29.94 -2.68 -29.58
C GLU A 312 -29.10 -3.63 -28.73
N LYS A 313 -29.30 -4.95 -28.91
CA LYS A 313 -28.65 -6.00 -28.12
C LYS A 313 -27.37 -6.50 -28.80
N HIS A 314 -26.24 -6.38 -28.13
CA HIS A 314 -24.93 -6.82 -28.58
C HIS A 314 -24.39 -7.92 -27.64
N PRO A 315 -24.25 -9.18 -28.08
CA PRO A 315 -23.70 -10.25 -27.25
C PRO A 315 -22.19 -10.05 -27.03
N ILE A 316 -21.70 -10.41 -25.85
CA ILE A 316 -20.28 -10.36 -25.48
C ILE A 316 -19.78 -11.71 -24.97
N ASN A 317 -18.49 -11.98 -25.13
CA ASN A 317 -17.85 -13.26 -24.79
C ASN A 317 -17.03 -13.20 -23.49
N PHE A 318 -17.32 -12.24 -22.62
CA PHE A 318 -16.68 -12.06 -21.31
C PHE A 318 -17.64 -11.35 -20.35
N ASN A 319 -17.43 -11.53 -19.03
CA ASN A 319 -18.29 -10.95 -18.01
C ASN A 319 -17.69 -9.62 -17.53
N ILE A 320 -18.48 -8.53 -17.63
CA ILE A 320 -18.10 -7.18 -17.18
C ILE A 320 -18.32 -7.08 -15.67
N LEU A 321 -17.31 -6.62 -14.93
CA LEU A 321 -17.41 -6.32 -13.49
C LEU A 321 -17.44 -4.82 -13.18
N SER A 322 -16.70 -4.02 -13.96
CA SER A 322 -16.58 -2.56 -13.75
C SER A 322 -16.37 -1.86 -15.10
N LEU A 323 -16.92 -0.65 -15.24
CA LEU A 323 -16.90 0.15 -16.46
C LEU A 323 -16.33 1.55 -16.17
N LEU A 324 -15.44 2.04 -17.04
CA LEU A 324 -14.93 3.42 -16.98
C LEU A 324 -15.16 4.14 -18.30
N PHE A 325 -16.16 5.02 -18.33
CA PHE A 325 -16.41 5.94 -19.45
C PHE A 325 -15.28 6.97 -19.57
N HIS A 326 -14.91 7.35 -20.80
CA HIS A 326 -13.96 8.43 -21.03
C HIS A 326 -14.62 9.78 -20.67
N PRO A 327 -13.98 10.68 -19.89
CA PRO A 327 -14.63 11.85 -19.31
C PRO A 327 -15.27 12.81 -20.34
N ALA A 328 -14.72 12.89 -21.55
CA ALA A 328 -15.18 13.79 -22.61
C ALA A 328 -15.35 13.14 -24.00
N GLN A 329 -15.48 11.81 -24.08
CA GLN A 329 -15.66 11.11 -25.37
C GLN A 329 -16.82 10.12 -25.22
N GLU A 330 -18.00 10.57 -25.63
CA GLU A 330 -19.30 9.91 -25.43
C GLU A 330 -19.46 8.49 -26.00
N ASN A 331 -18.49 7.97 -26.75
CA ASN A 331 -18.50 6.60 -27.30
C ASN A 331 -17.40 5.71 -26.70
N TRP A 332 -16.54 6.23 -25.82
CA TRP A 332 -15.31 5.55 -25.39
C TRP A 332 -15.45 5.00 -23.97
N ILE A 333 -15.21 3.69 -23.81
CA ILE A 333 -15.45 2.94 -22.57
C ILE A 333 -14.34 1.91 -22.36
N LEU A 334 -13.85 1.77 -21.13
CA LEU A 334 -13.08 0.61 -20.69
C LEU A 334 -13.98 -0.35 -19.90
N ALA A 335 -13.78 -1.65 -20.07
CA ALA A 335 -14.45 -2.69 -19.30
C ALA A 335 -13.43 -3.62 -18.64
N TYR A 336 -13.52 -3.78 -17.33
CA TYR A 336 -12.73 -4.73 -16.56
C TYR A 336 -13.52 -6.02 -16.33
N SER A 337 -12.89 -7.17 -16.56
CA SER A 337 -13.54 -8.49 -16.54
C SER A 337 -13.12 -9.37 -15.37
N HIS A 338 -13.92 -10.39 -15.06
CA HIS A 338 -13.67 -11.32 -13.96
C HIS A 338 -12.36 -12.13 -14.12
N ASP A 339 -11.90 -12.36 -15.34
CA ASP A 339 -10.60 -12.98 -15.64
C ASP A 339 -9.42 -11.99 -15.64
N SER A 340 -9.58 -10.83 -14.99
CA SER A 340 -8.55 -9.79 -14.80
C SER A 340 -7.97 -9.21 -16.10
N LYS A 341 -8.83 -9.06 -17.12
CA LYS A 341 -8.49 -8.39 -18.38
C LYS A 341 -9.17 -7.03 -18.47
N LEU A 342 -8.56 -6.15 -19.25
CA LEU A 342 -9.12 -4.85 -19.59
C LEU A 342 -9.42 -4.80 -21.09
N TYR A 343 -10.68 -4.52 -21.43
CA TYR A 343 -11.13 -4.28 -22.80
C TYR A 343 -11.44 -2.80 -23.01
N SER A 344 -11.37 -2.35 -24.26
CA SER A 344 -11.81 -1.02 -24.68
C SER A 344 -12.84 -1.12 -25.81
N SER A 345 -13.80 -0.21 -25.78
CA SER A 345 -14.71 0.06 -26.89
C SER A 345 -14.65 1.54 -27.23
N MET A 346 -14.67 1.85 -28.53
CA MET A 346 -14.74 3.23 -29.05
C MET A 346 -16.07 3.50 -29.79
N ASP A 347 -16.99 2.53 -29.76
CA ASP A 347 -18.31 2.56 -30.38
C ASP A 347 -19.44 2.27 -29.36
N PHE A 348 -19.24 2.74 -28.12
CA PHE A 348 -20.18 2.66 -26.99
C PHE A 348 -20.59 1.23 -26.58
N GLY A 349 -19.66 0.27 -26.70
CA GLY A 349 -19.82 -1.12 -26.26
C GLY A 349 -20.33 -2.10 -27.33
N ARG A 350 -20.44 -1.66 -28.59
CA ARG A 350 -20.86 -2.52 -29.71
C ARG A 350 -19.75 -3.50 -30.12
N LYS A 351 -18.49 -3.07 -30.02
CA LYS A 351 -17.29 -3.88 -30.25
C LYS A 351 -16.29 -3.65 -29.12
N TRP A 352 -15.61 -4.73 -28.73
CA TRP A 352 -14.62 -4.73 -27.67
C TRP A 352 -13.28 -5.23 -28.18
N GLN A 353 -12.20 -4.51 -27.85
CA GLN A 353 -10.82 -4.89 -28.12
C GLN A 353 -10.06 -5.07 -26.81
N LEU A 354 -9.37 -6.21 -26.66
CA LEU A 354 -8.48 -6.45 -25.52
C LEU A 354 -7.35 -5.41 -25.50
N VAL A 355 -7.20 -4.72 -24.37
CA VAL A 355 -6.11 -3.77 -24.12
C VAL A 355 -4.94 -4.50 -23.47
N HIS A 356 -5.19 -5.16 -22.34
CA HIS A 356 -4.17 -5.84 -21.56
C HIS A 356 -4.78 -6.94 -20.69
N ASP A 357 -4.02 -8.01 -20.49
CA ASP A 357 -4.27 -9.11 -19.57
C ASP A 357 -3.65 -8.84 -18.18
N ASN A 358 -4.06 -9.57 -17.14
CA ASN A 358 -3.48 -9.47 -15.80
C ASN A 358 -3.49 -8.04 -15.20
N VAL A 359 -4.50 -7.24 -15.52
CA VAL A 359 -4.70 -5.88 -14.98
C VAL A 359 -5.21 -5.97 -13.54
N MET A 360 -4.80 -5.04 -12.67
CA MET A 360 -5.27 -4.99 -11.29
C MET A 360 -6.67 -4.35 -11.17
N PRO A 361 -7.56 -4.89 -10.31
CA PRO A 361 -8.86 -4.26 -10.04
C PRO A 361 -8.72 -2.79 -9.62
N GLY A 362 -9.56 -1.90 -10.14
CA GLY A 362 -9.58 -0.47 -9.79
C GLY A 362 -8.34 0.35 -10.20
N ARG A 363 -7.35 -0.24 -10.89
CA ARG A 363 -6.06 0.42 -11.24
C ARG A 363 -5.87 0.61 -12.74
N PHE A 364 -6.91 1.16 -13.38
CA PHE A 364 -6.90 1.54 -14.79
C PHE A 364 -7.57 2.91 -14.94
N TYR A 365 -6.92 3.82 -15.67
CA TYR A 365 -7.31 5.22 -15.79
C TYR A 365 -7.19 5.70 -17.23
N TRP A 366 -8.08 6.60 -17.64
CA TRP A 366 -7.97 7.32 -18.91
C TRP A 366 -6.91 8.42 -18.87
N ALA A 367 -6.49 8.89 -20.05
CA ALA A 367 -5.74 10.12 -20.23
C ALA A 367 -6.42 11.33 -19.56
N VAL A 368 -5.64 12.23 -18.93
CA VAL A 368 -6.16 13.53 -18.50
C VAL A 368 -5.93 14.55 -19.61
N MET A 369 -7.02 15.13 -20.10
CA MET A 369 -7.02 16.06 -21.22
C MET A 369 -6.12 17.27 -20.96
N GLY A 370 -5.34 17.68 -21.97
CA GLY A 370 -4.40 18.80 -21.87
C GLY A 370 -3.05 18.46 -21.22
N LEU A 371 -2.93 17.31 -20.55
CA LEU A 371 -1.68 16.80 -19.98
C LEU A 371 -1.10 15.64 -20.80
N ASP A 372 -1.93 14.62 -21.04
CA ASP A 372 -1.59 13.49 -21.90
C ASP A 372 -1.83 13.87 -23.38
N ARG A 373 -0.88 13.58 -24.27
CA ARG A 373 -0.86 14.06 -25.67
C ARG A 373 -2.01 13.51 -26.52
N GLU A 374 -2.34 12.24 -26.35
CA GLU A 374 -3.43 11.55 -27.04
C GLU A 374 -4.52 11.18 -26.03
N SER A 375 -5.80 11.39 -26.37
CA SER A 375 -6.92 11.09 -25.47
C SER A 375 -7.24 9.60 -25.32
N ASP A 376 -6.87 8.75 -26.28
CA ASP A 376 -7.05 7.29 -26.22
C ASP A 376 -5.92 6.58 -25.45
N VAL A 377 -5.06 7.34 -24.76
CA VAL A 377 -4.10 6.82 -23.79
C VAL A 377 -4.83 6.25 -22.57
N VAL A 378 -4.32 5.12 -22.11
CA VAL A 378 -4.71 4.48 -20.84
C VAL A 378 -3.48 4.19 -20.00
N HIS A 379 -3.66 4.37 -18.70
CA HIS A 379 -2.68 4.17 -17.65
C HIS A 379 -3.14 2.98 -16.81
N ILE A 380 -2.36 1.91 -16.74
CA ILE A 380 -2.77 0.64 -16.14
C ILE A 380 -1.70 0.05 -15.22
N GLU A 381 -2.12 -0.59 -14.14
CA GLU A 381 -1.25 -1.42 -13.28
C GLU A 381 -1.41 -2.90 -13.65
N THR A 382 -0.30 -3.57 -13.99
CA THR A 382 -0.29 -4.95 -14.51
C THR A 382 0.47 -5.89 -13.59
N ARG A 383 -0.08 -7.08 -13.33
CA ARG A 383 0.49 -8.10 -12.44
C ARG A 383 1.53 -8.94 -13.18
N ILE A 384 2.68 -9.16 -12.53
CA ILE A 384 3.81 -9.93 -13.10
C ILE A 384 4.14 -11.15 -12.24
N GLY A 385 4.01 -11.02 -10.93
CA GLY A 385 4.35 -12.10 -10.00
C GLY A 385 3.81 -11.87 -8.59
N LYS A 386 4.22 -12.71 -7.64
CA LYS A 386 3.82 -12.60 -6.23
C LYS A 386 4.33 -11.27 -5.64
N GLY A 387 3.41 -10.32 -5.43
CA GLY A 387 3.70 -9.01 -4.85
C GLY A 387 4.43 -8.02 -5.75
N ARG A 388 4.48 -8.23 -7.07
CA ARG A 388 5.10 -7.28 -8.03
C ARG A 388 4.18 -6.93 -9.20
N ALA A 389 4.15 -5.66 -9.54
CA ALA A 389 3.44 -5.10 -10.69
C ALA A 389 4.32 -4.17 -11.55
N GLN A 390 3.78 -3.70 -12.68
CA GLN A 390 4.32 -2.59 -13.48
C GLN A 390 3.24 -1.55 -13.75
N TYR A 391 3.67 -0.29 -13.83
CA TYR A 391 2.88 0.78 -14.43
C TYR A 391 3.15 0.80 -15.94
N VAL A 392 2.10 0.56 -16.73
CA VAL A 392 2.13 0.60 -18.19
C VAL A 392 1.26 1.74 -18.69
N LYS A 393 1.78 2.48 -19.68
CA LYS A 393 1.04 3.47 -20.47
C LYS A 393 0.98 2.99 -21.92
N CYS A 394 -0.19 2.98 -22.52
CA CYS A 394 -0.37 2.62 -23.94
C CYS A 394 -1.61 3.31 -24.52
N ARG A 395 -1.81 3.24 -25.84
CA ARG A 395 -3.07 3.65 -26.47
C ARG A 395 -4.04 2.45 -26.49
N ALA A 396 -5.27 2.64 -26.02
CA ALA A 396 -6.25 1.57 -25.79
C ALA A 396 -6.43 0.64 -27.00
N GLN A 397 -6.61 1.21 -28.19
CA GLN A 397 -6.83 0.47 -29.45
C GLN A 397 -5.53 -0.13 -30.05
N ARG A 398 -4.36 0.11 -29.45
CA ARG A 398 -3.04 -0.28 -30.00
C ARG A 398 -2.04 -0.76 -28.92
N CYS A 399 -2.52 -1.31 -27.81
CA CYS A 399 -1.70 -1.72 -26.65
C CYS A 399 -0.91 -3.05 -26.83
N THR A 400 -0.48 -3.33 -28.07
CA THR A 400 0.48 -4.41 -28.40
C THR A 400 1.82 -4.18 -27.71
N GLU A 401 2.55 -5.24 -27.38
CA GLU A 401 3.78 -5.19 -26.57
C GLU A 401 4.79 -4.12 -27.00
N GLY A 402 5.11 -4.03 -28.29
CA GLY A 402 6.04 -3.02 -28.83
C GLY A 402 5.59 -1.56 -28.73
N ASN A 403 4.34 -1.29 -28.34
CA ASN A 403 3.78 0.04 -28.10
C ASN A 403 3.59 0.35 -26.60
N ARG A 404 3.91 -0.58 -25.69
CA ARG A 404 3.75 -0.40 -24.23
C ARG A 404 4.91 0.44 -23.69
N GLN A 405 4.58 1.57 -23.05
CA GLN A 405 5.54 2.46 -22.39
C GLN A 405 5.59 2.16 -20.90
N TYR A 406 6.79 1.93 -20.36
CA TYR A 406 7.03 1.65 -18.95
C TYR A 406 7.62 2.92 -18.31
N LEU A 407 6.78 3.75 -17.70
CA LEU A 407 7.20 5.08 -17.21
C LEU A 407 7.92 5.04 -15.86
N PHE A 408 7.79 3.94 -15.10
CA PHE A 408 8.52 3.75 -13.84
C PHE A 408 9.74 2.82 -14.05
N PRO A 409 10.94 3.20 -13.60
CA PRO A 409 12.14 2.38 -13.75
C PRO A 409 12.15 1.20 -12.77
N GLY A 410 11.50 0.09 -13.16
CA GLY A 410 11.52 -1.18 -12.45
C GLY A 410 10.13 -1.78 -12.21
N HIS A 411 9.95 -2.38 -11.03
CA HIS A 411 8.68 -2.91 -10.56
C HIS A 411 8.11 -2.04 -9.44
N VAL A 412 6.78 -2.03 -9.32
CA VAL A 412 6.02 -1.35 -8.28
C VAL A 412 5.28 -2.37 -7.41
N ASP A 413 4.88 -1.94 -6.22
CA ASP A 413 4.04 -2.72 -5.31
C ASP A 413 2.63 -2.86 -5.91
N THR A 414 1.96 -3.98 -5.64
CA THR A 414 0.61 -4.25 -6.17
C THR A 414 -0.45 -3.39 -5.49
N ASN A 415 -1.42 -2.88 -6.25
CA ASN A 415 -2.50 -1.98 -5.81
C ASN A 415 -1.98 -0.58 -5.40
N SER A 416 -0.94 -0.06 -6.07
CA SER A 416 -0.26 1.19 -5.71
C SER A 416 -0.39 2.33 -6.73
N LEU A 417 -0.81 2.06 -7.96
CA LEU A 417 -0.93 3.10 -8.99
C LEU A 417 -2.14 4.01 -8.70
N VAL A 418 -1.92 5.32 -8.62
CA VAL A 418 -2.99 6.33 -8.63
C VAL A 418 -2.69 7.35 -9.73
N VAL A 419 -3.65 7.63 -10.61
CA VAL A 419 -3.56 8.70 -11.62
C VAL A 419 -4.70 9.67 -11.35
N GLN A 420 -4.37 10.92 -11.00
CA GLN A 420 -5.35 11.93 -10.63
C GLN A 420 -4.80 13.31 -10.99
N ASP A 421 -5.59 14.10 -11.71
CA ASP A 421 -5.23 15.44 -12.18
C ASP A 421 -3.82 15.50 -12.81
N GLU A 422 -3.00 16.42 -12.30
CA GLU A 422 -1.62 16.69 -12.70
C GLU A 422 -0.63 15.62 -12.19
N TYR A 423 -1.08 14.65 -11.39
CA TYR A 423 -0.23 13.72 -10.63
C TYR A 423 -0.38 12.25 -11.06
N VAL A 424 0.69 11.48 -10.87
CA VAL A 424 0.68 10.01 -10.84
C VAL A 424 1.51 9.54 -9.64
N PHE A 425 0.95 8.68 -8.80
CA PHE A 425 1.62 8.12 -7.62
C PHE A 425 1.87 6.62 -7.76
N THR A 426 2.93 6.12 -7.11
CA THR A 426 3.19 4.69 -6.97
C THR A 426 4.10 4.39 -5.76
N GLN A 427 4.11 3.14 -5.31
CA GLN A 427 4.85 2.65 -4.14
C GLN A 427 5.84 1.55 -4.55
N VAL A 428 7.01 1.53 -3.90
CA VAL A 428 7.99 0.43 -4.01
C VAL A 428 8.51 0.06 -2.63
N THR A 429 8.30 -1.17 -2.19
CA THR A 429 8.80 -1.70 -0.91
C THR A 429 10.08 -2.47 -1.12
N LYS A 430 11.18 -2.03 -0.48
CA LYS A 430 12.45 -2.76 -0.46
C LYS A 430 12.86 -3.07 0.98
N SER A 431 13.17 -4.33 1.27
CA SER A 431 13.57 -4.82 2.61
C SER A 431 12.64 -4.36 3.74
N GLY A 432 11.32 -4.46 3.51
CA GLY A 432 10.29 -4.06 4.48
C GLY A 432 10.08 -2.54 4.65
N ARG A 433 10.73 -1.69 3.83
CA ARG A 433 10.53 -0.24 3.84
C ARG A 433 9.84 0.21 2.55
N ALA A 434 8.61 0.73 2.69
CA ALA A 434 7.90 1.38 1.61
C ALA A 434 8.63 2.66 1.15
N SER A 435 8.49 2.99 -0.12
CA SER A 435 9.03 4.21 -0.75
C SER A 435 8.03 4.73 -1.76
N TYR A 436 7.52 5.94 -1.54
CA TYR A 436 6.50 6.56 -2.36
C TYR A 436 7.11 7.50 -3.41
N PHE A 437 6.54 7.51 -4.61
CA PHE A 437 7.00 8.28 -5.76
C PHE A 437 5.84 9.02 -6.41
N VAL A 438 6.11 10.24 -6.88
CA VAL A 438 5.17 11.09 -7.62
C VAL A 438 5.76 11.50 -8.97
N SER A 439 4.94 11.48 -10.01
CA SER A 439 5.17 12.18 -11.27
C SER A 439 4.19 13.34 -11.33
N TYR A 440 4.68 14.56 -11.53
CA TYR A 440 3.88 15.77 -11.72
C TYR A 440 3.96 16.19 -13.19
N MET A 441 2.87 16.66 -13.79
CA MET A 441 2.80 17.03 -15.22
C MET A 441 3.27 15.92 -16.18
N ARG A 442 3.17 14.65 -15.75
CA ARG A 442 3.70 13.46 -16.44
C ARG A 442 5.23 13.47 -16.66
N GLU A 443 5.98 14.23 -15.86
CA GLU A 443 7.45 14.19 -15.82
C GLU A 443 8.01 12.89 -15.20
N SER A 444 9.34 12.76 -15.12
CA SER A 444 10.01 11.67 -14.41
C SER A 444 9.59 11.57 -12.94
N PHE A 445 9.44 10.33 -12.45
CA PHE A 445 9.07 10.05 -11.06
C PHE A 445 10.12 10.53 -10.07
N LYS A 446 9.69 11.32 -9.09
CA LYS A 446 10.48 11.87 -7.99
C LYS A 446 10.05 11.19 -6.69
N ARG A 447 11.01 10.74 -5.88
CA ARG A 447 10.72 10.15 -4.56
C ARG A 447 10.17 11.22 -3.62
N MET A 448 8.99 10.96 -3.08
CA MET A 448 8.30 11.84 -2.12
C MET A 448 9.12 11.97 -0.83
N LYS A 449 9.03 13.13 -0.17
CA LYS A 449 9.86 13.55 0.96
C LYS A 449 8.96 13.90 2.14
N LEU A 450 8.78 12.93 3.03
CA LEU A 450 8.26 13.12 4.39
C LEU A 450 9.39 13.62 5.33
N PRO A 451 9.09 14.10 6.55
CA PRO A 451 10.10 14.40 7.56
C PRO A 451 11.05 13.22 7.80
N LYS A 452 12.35 13.50 8.00
CA LYS A 452 13.41 12.46 7.97
C LYS A 452 13.20 11.27 8.92
N TYR A 453 12.52 11.48 10.05
CA TYR A 453 12.23 10.45 11.06
C TYR A 453 10.76 10.01 11.08
N CYS A 454 9.91 10.59 10.22
CA CYS A 454 8.61 10.02 9.88
C CYS A 454 8.87 8.79 9.00
N LEU A 455 8.90 7.61 9.62
CA LEU A 455 8.94 6.32 8.92
C LEU A 455 7.48 5.88 8.69
N PRO A 456 6.96 5.95 7.44
CA PRO A 456 5.59 5.53 7.16
C PRO A 456 5.46 4.00 7.22
N LYS A 457 4.43 3.52 7.92
CA LYS A 457 3.90 2.15 7.77
C LYS A 457 3.01 2.05 6.54
N ASP A 458 2.17 3.06 6.34
CA ASP A 458 1.14 3.14 5.31
C ASP A 458 0.93 4.62 4.93
N MET A 459 0.51 4.90 3.70
CA MET A 459 0.27 6.26 3.18
C MET A 459 -0.82 6.26 2.10
N HIS A 460 -1.86 7.06 2.31
CA HIS A 460 -3.00 7.21 1.40
C HIS A 460 -3.09 8.67 0.93
N ILE A 461 -3.48 8.89 -0.32
CA ILE A 461 -3.80 10.22 -0.86
C ILE A 461 -5.27 10.53 -0.50
N ILE A 462 -5.57 11.75 -0.07
CA ILE A 462 -6.92 12.22 0.35
C ILE A 462 -7.40 13.45 -0.46
N SER A 463 -6.52 14.02 -1.30
CA SER A 463 -6.88 14.98 -2.35
C SER A 463 -5.66 15.38 -3.17
N THR A 464 -5.89 15.75 -4.44
CA THR A 464 -4.96 16.52 -5.29
C THR A 464 -5.49 17.92 -5.64
N ASP A 465 -6.63 18.31 -5.05
CA ASP A 465 -7.34 19.55 -5.33
C ASP A 465 -6.46 20.80 -5.16
N GLU A 466 -6.79 21.83 -5.94
CA GLU A 466 -6.11 23.14 -5.87
C GLU A 466 -4.57 23.05 -6.02
N LYS A 467 -4.09 22.11 -6.85
CA LYS A 467 -2.66 21.91 -7.20
C LYS A 467 -1.76 21.61 -5.99
N GLN A 468 -2.29 20.89 -5.00
CA GLN A 468 -1.56 20.48 -3.81
C GLN A 468 -2.05 19.10 -3.34
N VAL A 469 -1.13 18.20 -3.03
CA VAL A 469 -1.47 16.84 -2.56
C VAL A 469 -1.63 16.82 -1.03
N PHE A 470 -2.79 16.36 -0.57
CA PHE A 470 -3.09 16.00 0.82
C PHE A 470 -2.94 14.48 0.99
N ALA A 471 -2.31 14.03 2.08
CA ALA A 471 -2.08 12.62 2.34
C ALA A 471 -2.23 12.25 3.83
N ALA A 472 -2.81 11.09 4.10
CA ALA A 472 -2.85 10.46 5.41
C ALA A 472 -1.67 9.50 5.54
N VAL A 473 -0.80 9.71 6.53
CA VAL A 473 0.38 8.85 6.79
C VAL A 473 0.25 8.21 8.15
N GLN A 474 0.40 6.88 8.25
CA GLN A 474 0.52 6.20 9.53
C GLN A 474 2.00 6.06 9.91
N GLU A 475 2.37 6.65 11.03
CA GLU A 475 3.76 6.67 11.49
C GLU A 475 4.14 5.38 12.26
N TRP A 476 5.42 5.02 12.25
CA TRP A 476 5.91 3.76 12.82
C TRP A 476 5.58 3.57 14.32
N ASN A 477 5.47 4.67 15.07
CA ASN A 477 5.12 4.72 16.49
C ASN A 477 3.61 4.82 16.76
N GLN A 478 2.78 5.08 15.75
CA GLN A 478 1.33 5.27 15.90
C GLN A 478 0.56 3.94 15.92
N ASN A 479 -0.31 3.79 16.92
CA ASN A 479 -1.22 2.67 17.10
C ASN A 479 -2.56 2.98 16.41
N ASN A 480 -2.59 2.80 15.09
CA ASN A 480 -3.75 3.00 14.19
C ASN A 480 -4.32 4.43 14.12
N THR A 481 -3.60 5.46 14.60
CA THR A 481 -3.83 6.84 14.16
C THR A 481 -3.05 7.16 12.89
N TYR A 482 -3.50 8.17 12.15
CA TYR A 482 -2.82 8.73 10.97
C TYR A 482 -2.56 10.22 11.20
N SER A 483 -1.54 10.77 10.56
CA SER A 483 -1.24 12.20 10.49
C SER A 483 -1.57 12.75 9.09
N LEU A 484 -2.20 13.92 9.01
CA LEU A 484 -2.43 14.66 7.77
C LEU A 484 -1.16 15.42 7.36
N TYR A 485 -0.67 15.14 6.16
CA TYR A 485 0.48 15.78 5.54
C TYR A 485 0.07 16.52 4.26
N ILE A 486 0.72 17.65 3.99
CA ILE A 486 0.46 18.51 2.82
C ILE A 486 1.76 18.78 2.05
N SER A 487 1.74 18.60 0.74
CA SER A 487 2.90 18.73 -0.15
C SER A 487 3.16 20.15 -0.67
N ASP A 488 4.25 20.35 -1.40
CA ASP A 488 4.42 21.45 -2.36
C ASP A 488 3.67 21.15 -3.68
N SER A 489 3.60 22.11 -4.61
CA SER A 489 2.79 21.95 -5.83
C SER A 489 3.20 20.75 -6.71
N PRO A 490 4.49 20.44 -6.89
CA PRO A 490 4.95 19.18 -7.50
C PRO A 490 4.63 17.88 -6.74
N GLY A 491 4.02 17.93 -5.55
CA GLY A 491 3.68 16.75 -4.76
C GLY A 491 4.87 16.07 -4.06
N VAL A 492 6.02 16.73 -3.94
CA VAL A 492 7.28 16.09 -3.52
C VAL A 492 7.60 16.32 -2.04
N TYR A 493 7.43 17.55 -1.53
CA TYR A 493 7.92 17.97 -0.21
C TYR A 493 6.78 18.17 0.79
N PHE A 494 6.56 17.16 1.64
CA PHE A 494 5.45 17.11 2.58
C PHE A 494 5.80 17.69 3.96
N ILE A 495 4.88 18.49 4.49
CA ILE A 495 4.90 19.05 5.85
C ILE A 495 3.69 18.53 6.65
N LEU A 496 3.80 18.46 7.97
CA LEU A 496 2.72 18.05 8.87
C LEU A 496 1.68 19.17 8.98
N SER A 497 0.39 18.81 8.89
CA SER A 497 -0.74 19.73 8.99
C SER A 497 -1.61 19.45 10.22
N LEU A 498 -1.97 18.18 10.48
CA LEU A 498 -2.78 17.80 11.63
C LEU A 498 -2.47 16.36 12.06
N GLU A 499 -1.95 16.17 13.27
CA GLU A 499 -1.68 14.82 13.82
C GLU A 499 -2.98 14.11 14.25
N ASN A 500 -2.93 12.78 14.34
CA ASN A 500 -3.98 11.95 14.95
C ASN A 500 -5.39 12.14 14.35
N LEU A 501 -5.51 12.17 13.02
CA LEU A 501 -6.79 12.10 12.34
C LEU A 501 -7.57 10.84 12.74
N ARG A 502 -8.89 10.99 12.78
CA ARG A 502 -9.84 9.89 12.87
C ARG A 502 -9.95 9.21 11.50
N THR A 503 -9.82 7.89 11.50
CA THR A 503 -9.94 7.03 10.29
C THR A 503 -10.72 5.75 10.58
N SER A 504 -11.63 5.37 9.70
CA SER A 504 -12.31 4.07 9.70
C SER A 504 -11.79 3.20 8.54
N ARG A 505 -12.23 1.94 8.45
CA ARG A 505 -12.06 1.12 7.25
C ARG A 505 -13.44 0.65 6.79
N GLY A 506 -13.77 0.92 5.53
CA GLY A 506 -15.05 0.52 4.94
C GLY A 506 -15.14 -1.00 4.71
N PRO A 507 -16.31 -1.53 4.30
CA PRO A 507 -16.53 -2.97 4.11
C PRO A 507 -15.55 -3.63 3.12
N ALA A 508 -15.09 -2.88 2.12
CA ALA A 508 -14.08 -3.31 1.14
C ALA A 508 -12.62 -3.28 1.67
N GLY A 509 -12.38 -2.72 2.87
CA GLY A 509 -11.06 -2.56 3.48
C GLY A 509 -10.37 -1.21 3.22
N ASN A 510 -10.95 -0.39 2.33
CA ASN A 510 -10.53 0.98 2.01
C ASN A 510 -10.40 1.82 3.29
N LEU A 511 -9.35 2.64 3.39
CA LEU A 511 -9.22 3.61 4.48
C LEU A 511 -10.17 4.79 4.22
N LEU A 512 -11.07 5.04 5.15
CA LEU A 512 -11.90 6.24 5.17
C LEU A 512 -11.31 7.22 6.19
N VAL A 513 -11.30 8.50 5.85
CA VAL A 513 -10.63 9.56 6.61
C VAL A 513 -11.65 10.65 6.91
N ASP A 514 -11.81 11.04 8.18
CA ASP A 514 -12.73 12.11 8.59
C ASP A 514 -12.16 13.50 8.20
N PHE A 515 -12.17 13.80 6.91
CA PHE A 515 -11.65 15.04 6.32
C PHE A 515 -12.62 15.53 5.24
N TYR A 516 -13.14 16.74 5.40
CA TYR A 516 -14.19 17.30 4.54
C TYR A 516 -13.79 18.66 3.97
N LYS A 517 -13.71 18.77 2.64
CA LYS A 517 -13.55 20.05 1.94
C LYS A 517 -14.88 20.78 1.87
N VAL A 518 -14.91 22.06 2.27
CA VAL A 518 -16.13 22.87 2.16
C VAL A 518 -16.27 23.44 0.76
N GLU A 519 -17.42 23.19 0.13
CA GLU A 519 -17.63 23.58 -1.24
C GLU A 519 -17.98 25.06 -1.42
N GLY A 520 -17.38 25.67 -2.45
CA GLY A 520 -17.56 27.08 -2.79
C GLY A 520 -16.67 28.07 -2.02
N ILE A 521 -15.81 27.62 -1.09
CA ILE A 521 -14.82 28.46 -0.40
C ILE A 521 -13.45 27.76 -0.42
N ASN A 522 -12.50 28.28 -1.21
CA ASN A 522 -11.16 27.71 -1.35
C ASN A 522 -10.40 27.71 -0.02
N GLY A 523 -9.57 26.68 0.20
CA GLY A 523 -8.74 26.58 1.40
C GLY A 523 -9.49 26.30 2.72
N MET A 524 -10.79 26.01 2.70
CA MET A 524 -11.59 25.78 3.91
C MET A 524 -11.99 24.29 4.07
N TYR A 525 -11.61 23.69 5.20
CA TYR A 525 -11.78 22.26 5.46
C TYR A 525 -12.16 21.99 6.92
N LEU A 526 -12.84 20.86 7.16
CA LEU A 526 -13.07 20.29 8.48
C LEU A 526 -12.34 18.94 8.62
N ALA A 527 -11.91 18.60 9.83
CA ALA A 527 -11.30 17.32 10.14
C ALA A 527 -11.64 16.87 11.57
N ASN A 528 -11.81 15.55 11.78
CA ASN A 528 -11.90 14.99 13.14
C ASN A 528 -10.51 14.50 13.59
N LYS A 529 -10.06 14.98 14.75
CA LYS A 529 -8.80 14.58 15.41
C LYS A 529 -9.10 13.85 16.73
N LEU A 530 -8.30 12.83 17.03
CA LEU A 530 -8.26 12.17 18.32
C LEU A 530 -7.39 12.99 19.29
N VAL A 531 -7.99 13.44 20.40
CA VAL A 531 -7.35 14.19 21.48
C VAL A 531 -7.70 13.50 22.80
N ASP A 532 -6.71 12.96 23.51
CA ASP A 532 -6.91 12.21 24.77
C ASP A 532 -7.95 11.06 24.64
N ASN A 533 -7.90 10.35 23.51
CA ASN A 533 -8.89 9.33 23.05
C ASN A 533 -10.31 9.86 22.74
N TYR A 534 -10.56 11.16 22.89
CA TYR A 534 -11.81 11.80 22.47
C TYR A 534 -11.73 12.29 21.03
N ILE A 535 -12.74 11.99 20.22
CA ILE A 535 -12.84 12.51 18.85
C ILE A 535 -13.35 13.96 18.93
N LYS A 536 -12.62 14.92 18.36
CA LYS A 536 -12.98 16.34 18.30
C LYS A 536 -12.86 16.89 16.87
N THR A 537 -13.87 17.64 16.45
CA THR A 537 -13.92 18.31 15.14
C THR A 537 -13.21 19.66 15.15
N PHE A 538 -12.38 19.89 14.13
CA PHE A 538 -11.65 21.14 13.89
C PHE A 538 -11.99 21.70 12.49
N ILE A 539 -11.88 23.02 12.33
CA ILE A 539 -11.98 23.75 11.06
C ILE A 539 -10.70 24.54 10.77
N THR A 540 -10.33 24.64 9.50
CA THR A 540 -9.27 25.51 8.97
C THR A 540 -9.81 26.46 7.92
N TYR A 541 -9.27 27.69 7.87
CA TYR A 541 -9.55 28.71 6.85
C TYR A 541 -8.30 29.06 6.01
N ASN A 542 -7.18 28.38 6.25
CA ASN A 542 -5.93 28.54 5.51
C ASN A 542 -5.32 27.19 5.15
N LYS A 543 -6.13 26.36 4.48
CA LYS A 543 -5.73 25.13 3.78
C LYS A 543 -5.01 24.09 4.67
N GLY A 544 -5.30 24.10 5.97
CA GLY A 544 -4.72 23.17 6.93
C GLY A 544 -3.42 23.64 7.60
N GLN A 545 -2.99 24.89 7.40
CA GLN A 545 -1.87 25.48 8.16
C GLN A 545 -2.23 25.75 9.62
N THR A 546 -3.48 26.16 9.91
CA THR A 546 -3.99 26.36 11.27
C THR A 546 -5.37 25.75 11.44
N TRP A 547 -5.61 25.12 12.59
CA TRP A 547 -6.85 24.42 12.91
C TRP A 547 -7.44 24.95 14.23
N SER A 548 -8.76 25.08 14.31
CA SER A 548 -9.44 25.46 15.57
C SER A 548 -10.76 24.70 15.77
N LEU A 549 -11.13 24.47 17.03
CA LEU A 549 -12.40 23.83 17.39
C LEU A 549 -13.60 24.65 16.92
N LEU A 550 -14.70 23.97 16.55
CA LEU A 550 -15.95 24.62 16.18
C LEU A 550 -16.64 25.25 17.41
N PRO A 551 -17.11 26.50 17.33
CA PRO A 551 -17.94 27.09 18.37
C PRO A 551 -19.31 26.41 18.41
N ALA A 552 -19.81 26.14 19.61
CA ALA A 552 -21.17 25.65 19.80
C ALA A 552 -22.22 26.75 19.52
N PRO A 553 -23.46 26.39 19.12
CA PRO A 553 -24.56 27.34 19.05
C PRO A 553 -24.86 27.95 20.43
N ALA A 554 -25.25 29.22 20.46
CA ALA A 554 -25.59 29.92 21.69
C ALA A 554 -26.93 29.48 22.30
N THR A 555 -27.82 28.86 21.51
CA THR A 555 -29.11 28.36 21.96
C THR A 555 -29.46 26.99 21.35
N ASP A 556 -30.26 26.21 22.07
CA ASP A 556 -30.88 24.98 21.56
C ASP A 556 -32.06 25.27 20.61
N VAL A 557 -32.69 24.22 20.09
CA VAL A 557 -33.87 24.29 19.19
C VAL A 557 -35.08 24.95 19.87
N ALA A 558 -35.18 24.89 21.19
CA ALA A 558 -36.24 25.51 21.98
C ALA A 558 -35.93 26.97 22.40
N GLY A 559 -34.73 27.49 22.07
CA GLY A 559 -34.29 28.84 22.41
C GLY A 559 -33.67 29.01 23.79
N ASN A 560 -33.39 27.93 24.53
CA ASN A 560 -32.67 28.01 25.80
C ASN A 560 -31.18 28.27 25.57
N ASN A 561 -30.55 29.04 26.45
CA ASN A 561 -29.11 29.38 26.36
C ASN A 561 -28.22 28.16 26.67
N LEU A 562 -27.30 27.83 25.77
CA LEU A 562 -26.40 26.68 25.88
C LEU A 562 -25.04 27.08 26.46
N HIS A 563 -24.76 26.65 27.69
CA HIS A 563 -23.49 26.92 28.37
C HIS A 563 -22.36 25.97 27.92
N CYS A 564 -21.91 26.11 26.68
CA CYS A 564 -20.79 25.36 26.10
C CYS A 564 -19.63 26.32 25.77
N ILE A 565 -18.47 26.13 26.41
CA ILE A 565 -17.33 27.06 26.33
C ILE A 565 -16.05 26.32 25.89
N LEU A 566 -15.39 26.87 24.87
CA LEU A 566 -14.11 26.40 24.34
C LEU A 566 -12.97 26.56 25.36
N PRO A 567 -11.96 25.65 25.39
CA PRO A 567 -11.78 24.47 24.55
C PRO A 567 -12.37 23.18 25.15
N PHE A 568 -13.03 23.28 26.31
CA PHE A 568 -13.55 22.13 27.06
C PHE A 568 -14.80 21.54 26.39
N CYS A 569 -15.70 22.41 25.93
CA CYS A 569 -16.91 22.05 25.20
C CYS A 569 -16.92 22.74 23.83
N SER A 570 -17.34 22.01 22.80
CA SER A 570 -17.36 22.44 21.39
C SER A 570 -18.50 21.76 20.62
N LEU A 571 -18.76 22.23 19.39
CA LEU A 571 -19.55 21.47 18.42
C LEU A 571 -18.68 20.38 17.79
N HIS A 572 -19.24 19.19 17.61
CA HIS A 572 -18.60 18.04 16.99
C HIS A 572 -19.51 17.45 15.92
N LEU A 573 -18.96 17.14 14.74
CA LEU A 573 -19.70 16.76 13.54
C LEU A 573 -19.25 15.39 13.01
N GLN A 574 -20.19 14.67 12.42
CA GLN A 574 -19.91 13.49 11.61
C GLN A 574 -19.41 13.94 10.23
N LEU A 575 -18.22 13.48 9.83
CA LEU A 575 -17.59 13.83 8.54
C LEU A 575 -17.51 12.64 7.56
N GLU A 576 -17.99 11.46 7.97
CA GLU A 576 -17.96 10.24 7.16
C GLU A 576 -18.98 10.35 6.00
N MET A 577 -18.47 10.37 4.77
CA MET A 577 -19.30 10.53 3.56
C MET A 577 -20.12 9.26 3.30
N SER A 578 -21.38 9.39 2.88
CA SER A 578 -22.20 8.22 2.54
C SER A 578 -21.82 7.63 1.18
N GLU A 579 -21.68 6.31 1.10
CA GLU A 579 -21.51 5.57 -0.17
C GLU A 579 -22.81 5.54 -1.01
N ASN A 580 -23.96 5.87 -0.43
CA ASN A 580 -25.26 5.86 -1.11
C ASN A 580 -25.53 7.21 -1.83
N PRO A 581 -25.66 7.25 -3.16
CA PRO A 581 -25.91 8.50 -3.90
C PRO A 581 -27.34 9.05 -3.77
N TYR A 582 -28.27 8.31 -3.17
CA TYR A 582 -29.68 8.71 -3.02
C TYR A 582 -30.00 9.36 -1.64
N THR A 583 -29.00 9.49 -0.77
CA THR A 583 -29.06 10.20 0.52
C THR A 583 -28.16 11.45 0.46
N SER A 584 -28.34 12.40 1.38
CA SER A 584 -27.49 13.61 1.42
C SER A 584 -26.13 13.37 2.08
N GLY A 585 -26.02 12.31 2.88
CA GLY A 585 -24.92 12.14 3.84
C GLY A 585 -25.06 13.06 5.07
N PRO A 586 -24.22 12.85 6.10
CA PRO A 586 -24.30 13.57 7.37
C PRO A 586 -23.67 14.97 7.33
N ILE A 587 -22.95 15.35 6.28
CA ILE A 587 -22.45 16.72 6.09
C ILE A 587 -22.57 17.17 4.63
N THR A 588 -23.09 18.38 4.41
CA THR A 588 -23.31 18.94 3.08
C THR A 588 -22.93 20.42 2.97
N SER A 589 -22.38 20.77 1.81
CA SER A 589 -22.09 22.12 1.33
C SER A 589 -22.13 22.10 -0.21
N LYS A 590 -22.27 23.26 -0.88
CA LYS A 590 -22.40 23.34 -2.35
C LYS A 590 -21.74 24.59 -2.91
N LYS A 591 -21.07 24.46 -4.08
CA LYS A 591 -20.45 25.55 -4.86
C LYS A 591 -21.44 26.65 -5.28
N SER A 592 -22.74 26.34 -5.30
CA SER A 592 -23.82 27.30 -5.55
C SER A 592 -24.20 28.16 -4.34
N VAL A 593 -23.87 27.72 -3.12
CA VAL A 593 -24.37 28.31 -1.86
C VAL A 593 -23.22 28.58 -0.86
N PRO A 594 -22.19 29.35 -1.24
CA PRO A 594 -20.99 29.53 -0.43
C PRO A 594 -21.31 30.06 0.97
N GLY A 595 -20.64 29.45 1.96
CA GLY A 595 -20.80 29.78 3.39
C GLY A 595 -21.96 29.08 4.09
N ILE A 596 -22.80 28.30 3.41
CA ILE A 596 -23.77 27.40 4.07
C ILE A 596 -23.20 25.99 4.18
N ILE A 597 -23.19 25.46 5.41
CA ILE A 597 -22.85 24.06 5.72
C ILE A 597 -23.93 23.51 6.63
N VAL A 598 -24.47 22.34 6.31
CA VAL A 598 -25.44 21.61 7.15
C VAL A 598 -24.80 20.27 7.56
N ALA A 599 -24.85 19.93 8.85
CA ALA A 599 -24.18 18.74 9.36
C ALA A 599 -24.86 18.10 10.58
N THR A 600 -24.86 16.76 10.63
CA THR A 600 -25.18 15.94 11.80
C THR A 600 -24.02 16.00 12.80
N GLY A 601 -24.33 16.09 14.10
CA GLY A 601 -23.32 16.16 15.13
C GLY A 601 -23.88 16.17 16.55
N ASN A 602 -23.05 16.51 17.53
CA ASN A 602 -23.46 16.76 18.90
C ASN A 602 -22.62 17.89 19.53
N ILE A 603 -23.13 18.47 20.61
CA ILE A 603 -22.39 19.42 21.44
C ILE A 603 -21.79 18.67 22.63
N GLY A 604 -20.56 18.97 23.02
CA GLY A 604 -19.96 18.38 24.23
C GLY A 604 -18.44 18.40 24.25
N THR A 605 -17.87 17.45 24.99
CA THR A 605 -16.42 17.22 25.12
C THR A 605 -15.85 16.32 24.02
N GLN A 606 -16.71 15.59 23.29
CA GLN A 606 -16.35 14.63 22.24
C GLN A 606 -17.49 14.45 21.24
N LEU A 607 -17.18 13.94 20.06
CA LEU A 607 -18.17 13.32 19.16
C LEU A 607 -18.77 12.08 19.84
N SER A 608 -20.08 11.90 19.72
CA SER A 608 -20.87 10.84 20.35
C SER A 608 -21.85 10.24 19.34
N SER A 609 -22.04 8.92 19.36
CA SER A 609 -23.08 8.23 18.56
C SER A 609 -24.48 8.31 19.19
N ALA A 610 -24.59 8.87 20.39
CA ALA A 610 -25.85 9.15 21.08
C ALA A 610 -26.05 10.66 21.27
N ASN A 611 -27.30 11.11 21.25
CA ASN A 611 -27.71 12.51 21.29
C ASN A 611 -27.16 13.32 20.09
N LEU A 612 -27.38 12.78 18.89
CA LEU A 612 -27.07 13.43 17.63
C LEU A 612 -28.22 14.37 17.21
N GLY A 613 -27.88 15.55 16.71
CA GLY A 613 -28.80 16.54 16.16
C GLY A 613 -28.22 17.20 14.91
N MET A 614 -29.05 18.00 14.24
CA MET A 614 -28.68 18.68 13.00
C MET A 614 -28.29 20.14 13.26
N PHE A 615 -27.18 20.57 12.68
CA PHE A 615 -26.62 21.91 12.81
C PHE A 615 -26.45 22.58 11.45
N ILE A 616 -26.59 23.91 11.44
CA ILE A 616 -26.35 24.75 10.25
C ILE A 616 -25.47 25.95 10.61
N THR A 617 -24.55 26.29 9.71
CA THR A 617 -23.93 27.61 9.63
C THR A 617 -24.37 28.28 8.32
N SER A 618 -24.47 29.61 8.34
CA SER A 618 -24.77 30.44 7.16
C SER A 618 -23.66 31.47 6.88
N ASP A 619 -22.55 31.38 7.60
CA ASP A 619 -21.43 32.32 7.63
C ASP A 619 -20.07 31.61 7.66
N ALA A 620 -19.97 30.47 6.95
CA ALA A 620 -18.74 29.67 6.79
C ALA A 620 -18.18 29.04 8.08
N GLY A 621 -19.01 28.80 9.09
CA GLY A 621 -18.63 28.12 10.34
C GLY A 621 -18.19 29.05 11.47
N ASN A 622 -18.40 30.37 11.32
CA ASN A 622 -18.17 31.36 12.38
C ASN A 622 -19.25 31.30 13.45
N SER A 623 -20.52 31.12 13.06
CA SER A 623 -21.64 30.84 13.96
C SER A 623 -22.44 29.63 13.49
N TRP A 624 -22.92 28.85 14.46
CA TRP A 624 -23.75 27.67 14.24
C TRP A 624 -25.09 27.84 14.94
N ARG A 625 -26.12 27.17 14.39
CA ARG A 625 -27.46 27.04 14.96
C ARG A 625 -27.83 25.56 14.93
N GLN A 626 -28.47 25.04 15.98
CA GLN A 626 -29.14 23.75 15.89
C GLN A 626 -30.50 23.93 15.18
N ILE A 627 -30.89 22.97 14.35
CA ILE A 627 -32.14 23.00 13.57
C ILE A 627 -33.07 21.82 13.86
N PHE A 628 -32.54 20.65 14.23
CA PHE A 628 -33.32 19.48 14.65
C PHE A 628 -32.59 18.71 15.77
N ASP A 629 -33.35 17.97 16.58
CA ASP A 629 -32.87 17.04 17.63
C ASP A 629 -32.81 15.57 17.16
N GLU A 630 -33.07 15.32 15.88
CA GLU A 630 -33.00 14.01 15.21
C GLU A 630 -32.23 14.16 13.88
N GLU A 631 -31.83 13.06 13.25
CA GLU A 631 -31.13 13.06 11.96
C GLU A 631 -32.08 13.34 10.78
N TYR A 632 -31.73 14.32 9.95
CA TYR A 632 -32.46 14.64 8.71
C TYR A 632 -31.49 14.64 7.53
N ASN A 633 -31.88 14.00 6.43
CA ASN A 633 -31.21 14.24 5.14
C ASN A 633 -31.64 15.61 4.61
N VAL A 634 -30.70 16.37 4.04
CA VAL A 634 -30.92 17.76 3.62
C VAL A 634 -30.43 18.02 2.20
N TRP A 635 -31.29 18.62 1.38
CA TRP A 635 -31.00 19.00 0.00
C TRP A 635 -31.19 20.51 -0.23
N PHE A 636 -30.38 21.07 -1.14
CA PHE A 636 -30.44 22.47 -1.55
C PHE A 636 -31.27 22.59 -2.85
N LEU A 637 -32.42 23.26 -2.80
CA LEU A 637 -33.27 23.56 -3.96
C LEU A 637 -32.86 24.91 -4.58
N ASP A 638 -33.06 25.11 -5.89
CA ASP A 638 -32.83 26.40 -6.61
C ASP A 638 -31.52 27.10 -6.18
N ASN A 639 -30.37 26.42 -6.30
CA ASN A 639 -29.06 26.98 -5.94
C ASN A 639 -29.02 27.59 -4.51
N GLY A 640 -29.66 26.93 -3.54
CA GLY A 640 -29.78 27.40 -2.16
C GLY A 640 -31.01 28.26 -1.89
N GLY A 641 -31.90 28.40 -2.88
CA GLY A 641 -33.18 29.08 -2.78
C GLY A 641 -34.17 28.43 -1.82
N ALA A 642 -34.02 27.15 -1.50
CA ALA A 642 -34.62 26.55 -0.30
C ALA A 642 -33.75 25.41 0.24
N LEU A 643 -33.95 25.09 1.52
CA LEU A 643 -33.46 23.85 2.12
C LEU A 643 -34.64 22.90 2.32
N LEU A 644 -34.54 21.69 1.80
CA LEU A 644 -35.46 20.58 2.04
C LEU A 644 -34.85 19.65 3.08
N ALA A 645 -35.59 19.29 4.12
CA ALA A 645 -35.18 18.29 5.11
C ALA A 645 -36.20 17.15 5.23
N VAL A 646 -35.70 15.91 5.22
CA VAL A 646 -36.49 14.66 5.34
C VAL A 646 -35.90 13.78 6.45
N LEU A 647 -36.75 13.31 7.37
CA LEU A 647 -36.34 12.55 8.55
C LEU A 647 -35.69 11.21 8.15
N GLN A 648 -34.52 10.90 8.71
CA GLN A 648 -33.86 9.61 8.55
C GLN A 648 -34.45 8.57 9.50
N ALA A 649 -35.62 8.01 9.15
CA ALA A 649 -36.33 7.04 9.98
C ALA A 649 -36.46 5.66 9.32
N ALA A 650 -36.29 4.60 10.14
CA ALA A 650 -36.70 3.23 9.80
C ALA A 650 -38.23 3.00 9.88
N ALA A 651 -39.00 4.05 10.19
CA ALA A 651 -40.46 4.06 10.24
C ALA A 651 -41.01 4.92 9.08
N PRO A 652 -42.21 4.61 8.55
CA PRO A 652 -42.69 5.26 7.34
C PRO A 652 -43.16 6.69 7.64
N ILE A 653 -42.80 7.62 6.75
CA ILE A 653 -43.02 9.06 6.88
C ILE A 653 -43.93 9.62 5.77
N ARG A 654 -44.60 10.74 6.04
CA ARG A 654 -45.48 11.44 5.07
C ARG A 654 -45.26 12.96 5.03
N HIS A 655 -44.35 13.46 5.85
CA HIS A 655 -44.06 14.88 6.03
C HIS A 655 -42.60 15.17 5.71
N LEU A 656 -42.36 16.35 5.17
CA LEU A 656 -41.04 16.94 4.94
C LEU A 656 -41.03 18.37 5.49
N TRP A 657 -39.84 18.95 5.67
CA TRP A 657 -39.66 20.32 6.13
C TRP A 657 -38.98 21.16 5.06
N ILE A 658 -39.39 22.43 4.94
CA ILE A 658 -38.79 23.39 4.01
C ILE A 658 -38.41 24.67 4.75
N SER A 659 -37.20 25.18 4.49
CA SER A 659 -36.76 26.51 4.92
C SER A 659 -36.41 27.37 3.71
N LEU A 660 -36.85 28.63 3.73
CA LEU A 660 -36.57 29.66 2.71
C LEU A 660 -35.56 30.72 3.20
N ASP A 661 -35.09 30.61 4.45
CA ASP A 661 -34.43 31.68 5.20
C ASP A 661 -33.09 31.26 5.85
N GLU A 662 -32.39 30.30 5.24
CA GLU A 662 -31.13 29.72 5.71
C GLU A 662 -31.28 28.94 7.04
N GLY A 663 -32.33 28.13 7.12
CA GLY A 663 -32.59 27.20 8.22
C GLY A 663 -33.04 27.86 9.51
N LYS A 664 -33.56 29.10 9.47
CA LYS A 664 -34.01 29.84 10.67
C LYS A 664 -35.47 29.51 11.01
N LYS A 665 -36.29 29.28 9.99
CA LYS A 665 -37.67 28.80 10.10
C LYS A 665 -37.87 27.61 9.16
N TRP A 666 -38.54 26.58 9.68
CA TRP A 666 -38.89 25.37 8.96
C TRP A 666 -40.41 25.21 8.94
N ASP A 667 -40.98 25.12 7.73
CA ASP A 667 -42.41 24.88 7.50
C ASP A 667 -42.63 23.42 7.10
N ARG A 668 -43.65 22.77 7.69
CA ARG A 668 -43.91 21.34 7.51
C ARG A 668 -44.96 21.08 6.45
N HIS A 669 -44.58 20.42 5.37
CA HIS A 669 -45.49 20.04 4.29
C HIS A 669 -45.75 18.53 4.30
N SER A 670 -46.89 18.10 3.77
CA SER A 670 -47.22 16.68 3.58
C SER A 670 -46.99 16.32 2.12
N PHE A 671 -46.13 15.33 1.83
CA PHE A 671 -45.84 14.91 0.47
C PHE A 671 -46.70 13.71 0.01
N SER A 672 -47.33 13.01 0.95
CA SER A 672 -48.16 11.83 0.70
C SER A 672 -49.37 11.80 1.63
N LEU A 673 -50.47 11.19 1.17
CA LEU A 673 -51.63 10.86 2.00
C LEU A 673 -51.33 9.68 2.95
N ALA A 674 -50.55 8.69 2.47
CA ALA A 674 -50.16 7.50 3.21
C ALA A 674 -48.66 7.55 3.60
N PRO A 675 -48.28 7.12 4.82
CA PRO A 675 -46.87 6.99 5.20
C PRO A 675 -46.08 6.06 4.26
N LEU A 676 -44.92 6.52 3.82
CA LEU A 676 -44.01 5.84 2.90
C LEU A 676 -42.68 5.53 3.62
N TYR A 677 -42.17 4.31 3.48
CA TYR A 677 -40.77 4.01 3.76
C TYR A 677 -39.96 4.58 2.59
N VAL A 678 -39.18 5.63 2.83
CA VAL A 678 -38.40 6.32 1.79
C VAL A 678 -37.04 5.63 1.67
N ASP A 679 -36.84 4.90 0.57
CA ASP A 679 -35.58 4.20 0.28
C ASP A 679 -34.53 5.14 -0.35
N GLY A 680 -34.96 6.26 -0.94
CA GLY A 680 -34.08 7.32 -1.41
C GLY A 680 -34.79 8.48 -2.09
N VAL A 681 -34.01 9.51 -2.43
CA VAL A 681 -34.48 10.73 -3.10
C VAL A 681 -33.67 10.98 -4.37
N LEU A 682 -34.36 11.13 -5.49
CA LEU A 682 -33.81 11.55 -6.76
C LEU A 682 -34.04 13.05 -6.99
N MET A 683 -32.99 13.76 -7.37
CA MET A 683 -32.98 15.16 -7.78
C MET A 683 -31.94 15.32 -8.88
N GLU A 684 -32.24 16.04 -9.97
CA GLU A 684 -31.20 16.31 -10.99
C GLU A 684 -30.30 17.47 -10.53
N PRO A 685 -28.99 17.24 -10.27
CA PRO A 685 -28.11 18.29 -9.78
C PRO A 685 -27.93 19.42 -10.80
N GLU A 686 -27.92 20.66 -10.30
CA GLU A 686 -27.56 21.88 -11.06
C GLU A 686 -28.41 22.15 -12.32
N SER A 687 -29.59 21.55 -12.40
CA SER A 687 -30.58 21.73 -13.47
C SER A 687 -31.61 22.83 -13.15
N ASP A 688 -32.32 23.32 -14.18
CA ASP A 688 -33.51 24.17 -14.02
C ASP A 688 -34.78 23.36 -13.66
N ASN A 689 -34.66 22.04 -13.47
CA ASN A 689 -35.78 21.14 -13.22
C ASN A 689 -36.21 21.24 -11.75
N HIS A 690 -37.35 21.91 -11.52
CA HIS A 690 -37.91 22.17 -10.19
C HIS A 690 -38.62 20.94 -9.59
N ILE A 691 -38.04 19.75 -9.76
CA ILE A 691 -38.70 18.47 -9.50
C ILE A 691 -37.80 17.59 -8.61
N ILE A 692 -38.42 16.98 -7.60
CA ILE A 692 -37.85 15.97 -6.72
C ILE A 692 -38.67 14.70 -6.90
N THR A 693 -38.05 13.53 -6.84
CA THR A 693 -38.78 12.24 -6.84
C THR A 693 -38.32 11.40 -5.66
N PHE A 694 -39.19 11.21 -4.66
CA PHE A 694 -38.98 10.21 -3.62
C PHE A 694 -39.33 8.84 -4.19
N PHE A 695 -38.54 7.81 -3.89
CA PHE A 695 -38.88 6.44 -4.18
C PHE A 695 -38.85 5.60 -2.90
N GLY A 696 -39.72 4.58 -2.85
CA GLY A 696 -39.94 3.84 -1.62
C GLY A 696 -41.05 2.81 -1.73
N HIS A 697 -41.57 2.39 -0.57
CA HIS A 697 -42.66 1.43 -0.46
C HIS A 697 -43.63 1.77 0.69
N PHE A 698 -44.92 1.46 0.56
CA PHE A 698 -45.89 1.65 1.66
C PHE A 698 -45.82 0.53 2.71
N SER A 699 -45.27 -0.63 2.33
CA SER A 699 -45.04 -1.80 3.20
C SER A 699 -43.98 -2.68 2.54
N HIS A 700 -43.22 -3.48 3.29
CA HIS A 700 -42.19 -4.40 2.75
C HIS A 700 -42.74 -5.54 1.85
N ARG A 701 -44.02 -5.46 1.45
CA ARG A 701 -44.72 -6.33 0.49
C ARG A 701 -45.58 -5.55 -0.52
N SER A 702 -45.50 -4.21 -0.53
CA SER A 702 -46.19 -3.38 -1.53
C SER A 702 -45.30 -3.17 -2.75
N GLU A 703 -45.93 -2.92 -3.89
CA GLU A 703 -45.25 -2.45 -5.10
C GLU A 703 -44.45 -1.17 -4.84
N TRP A 704 -43.35 -0.97 -5.58
CA TRP A 704 -42.54 0.25 -5.52
C TRP A 704 -43.39 1.50 -5.83
N GLN A 705 -43.26 2.52 -4.99
CA GLN A 705 -43.98 3.80 -5.09
C GLN A 705 -42.99 4.92 -5.41
N LEU A 706 -43.37 5.78 -6.36
CA LEU A 706 -42.66 7.02 -6.66
C LEU A 706 -43.57 8.21 -6.37
N ILE A 707 -43.05 9.21 -5.67
CA ILE A 707 -43.74 10.46 -5.40
C ILE A 707 -42.93 11.60 -5.99
N LYS A 708 -43.42 12.10 -7.13
CA LYS A 708 -42.94 13.32 -7.77
C LYS A 708 -43.47 14.52 -6.99
N ILE A 709 -42.59 15.48 -6.74
CA ILE A 709 -42.87 16.74 -6.04
C ILE A 709 -42.34 17.88 -6.92
N ASP A 710 -43.23 18.69 -7.48
CA ASP A 710 -42.87 19.96 -8.12
C ASP A 710 -42.78 21.05 -7.04
N TYR A 711 -41.60 21.66 -6.91
CA TYR A 711 -41.30 22.71 -5.94
C TYR A 711 -41.25 24.12 -6.55
N LYS A 712 -41.61 24.28 -7.83
CA LYS A 712 -41.67 25.58 -8.52
C LYS A 712 -42.63 26.56 -7.83
N GLY A 713 -43.70 26.05 -7.22
CA GLY A 713 -44.64 26.82 -6.40
C GLY A 713 -44.03 27.54 -5.18
N LEU A 714 -42.81 27.20 -4.78
CA LEU A 714 -42.07 27.91 -3.73
C LEU A 714 -41.56 29.30 -4.19
N PHE A 715 -41.36 29.51 -5.50
CA PHE A 715 -40.70 30.70 -6.05
C PHE A 715 -41.61 31.45 -7.03
N SER A 716 -42.03 32.66 -6.63
CA SER A 716 -43.07 33.43 -7.32
C SER A 716 -42.61 34.14 -8.61
N ARG A 717 -41.31 34.39 -8.76
CA ARG A 717 -40.71 35.16 -9.87
C ARG A 717 -39.19 34.94 -9.93
N ARG A 718 -38.51 35.47 -10.95
CA ARG A 718 -37.04 35.62 -10.93
C ARG A 718 -36.62 36.74 -9.95
N CYS A 719 -35.42 36.63 -9.40
CA CYS A 719 -34.87 37.66 -8.52
C CYS A 719 -34.50 38.94 -9.29
N MET A 720 -34.53 40.07 -8.58
CA MET A 720 -34.10 41.40 -9.01
C MET A 720 -33.06 41.93 -8.01
N ASP A 721 -32.35 43.00 -8.34
CA ASP A 721 -31.25 43.56 -7.51
C ASP A 721 -31.62 43.75 -6.02
N GLY A 722 -32.87 44.16 -5.74
CA GLY A 722 -33.41 44.32 -4.39
C GLY A 722 -33.62 43.03 -3.59
N ASP A 723 -33.52 41.85 -4.21
CA ASP A 723 -33.58 40.53 -3.55
C ASP A 723 -32.21 40.03 -3.09
N TYR A 724 -31.13 40.76 -3.37
CA TYR A 724 -29.75 40.33 -3.10
C TYR A 724 -29.11 41.09 -1.92
N GLN A 725 -28.14 40.46 -1.27
CA GLN A 725 -27.35 41.02 -0.18
C GLN A 725 -25.88 40.60 -0.31
N THR A 726 -24.97 41.55 -0.07
CA THR A 726 -23.54 41.27 0.04
C THR A 726 -23.23 40.62 1.39
N TRP A 727 -22.54 39.48 1.38
CA TRP A 727 -21.94 38.86 2.55
C TRP A 727 -20.41 38.84 2.40
N TYR A 728 -19.71 39.19 3.47
CA TYR A 728 -18.25 39.20 3.52
C TYR A 728 -17.76 37.88 4.10
N LEU A 729 -16.86 37.19 3.39
CA LEU A 729 -16.14 36.06 3.97
C LEU A 729 -15.17 36.58 5.05
N HIS A 730 -15.19 35.96 6.24
CA HIS A 730 -14.28 36.30 7.33
C HIS A 730 -13.94 35.08 8.20
N ASN A 731 -12.80 35.15 8.89
CA ASN A 731 -12.45 34.24 9.99
C ASN A 731 -12.44 35.04 11.31
N LYS A 732 -13.46 34.85 12.14
CA LYS A 732 -13.62 35.48 13.48
C LYS A 732 -13.50 37.01 13.47
N GLY A 733 -13.93 37.64 12.37
CA GLY A 733 -13.88 39.08 12.12
C GLY A 733 -12.78 39.53 11.16
N GLU A 734 -11.74 38.71 10.93
CA GLU A 734 -10.71 39.02 9.94
C GLU A 734 -11.23 38.80 8.52
N LEU A 735 -11.31 39.88 7.74
CA LEU A 735 -11.86 39.92 6.37
C LEU A 735 -10.89 39.36 5.31
N CYS A 736 -9.67 38.99 5.68
CA CYS A 736 -8.69 38.43 4.75
C CYS A 736 -8.61 36.91 4.91
N VAL A 737 -9.13 36.17 3.93
CA VAL A 737 -9.11 34.70 3.90
C VAL A 737 -8.41 34.27 2.60
N MET A 738 -7.46 33.34 2.69
CA MET A 738 -6.57 32.95 1.58
C MET A 738 -5.93 34.14 0.84
N GLY A 739 -5.65 35.23 1.56
CA GLY A 739 -5.02 36.43 1.01
C GLY A 739 -5.96 37.36 0.24
N GLU A 740 -7.27 37.16 0.29
CA GLU A 740 -8.29 37.99 -0.37
C GLU A 740 -9.39 38.46 0.58
N LYS A 741 -9.95 39.64 0.29
CA LYS A 741 -11.24 40.09 0.80
C LYS A 741 -12.30 39.72 -0.23
N GLN A 742 -13.05 38.65 0.05
CA GLN A 742 -14.07 38.15 -0.86
C GLN A 742 -15.46 38.61 -0.41
N ILE A 743 -16.16 39.31 -1.31
CA ILE A 743 -17.56 39.69 -1.14
C ILE A 743 -18.41 38.78 -2.04
N TYR A 744 -19.28 38.00 -1.41
CA TYR A 744 -20.23 37.12 -2.09
C TYR A 744 -21.59 37.83 -2.15
N MET A 745 -22.27 37.74 -3.29
CA MET A 745 -23.66 38.19 -3.39
C MET A 745 -24.58 37.00 -3.14
N LYS A 746 -25.28 37.01 -2.01
CA LYS A 746 -26.25 35.98 -1.61
C LYS A 746 -27.67 36.49 -1.84
N ARG A 747 -28.64 35.60 -2.06
CA ARG A 747 -30.07 35.97 -2.02
C ARG A 747 -30.45 36.35 -0.58
N ARG A 748 -31.36 37.30 -0.39
CA ARG A 748 -31.90 37.66 0.93
C ARG A 748 -32.69 36.48 1.52
N PRO A 749 -32.40 36.08 2.78
CA PRO A 749 -33.17 35.04 3.46
C PRO A 749 -34.66 35.37 3.49
N GLY A 750 -35.51 34.43 3.04
CA GLY A 750 -36.97 34.58 2.96
C GLY A 750 -37.51 35.07 1.61
N ASN A 751 -36.70 35.64 0.71
CA ASN A 751 -37.20 36.13 -0.58
C ASN A 751 -37.53 34.97 -1.54
N ARG A 752 -38.81 34.82 -1.92
CA ARG A 752 -39.32 33.74 -2.78
C ARG A 752 -39.08 34.01 -4.29
N CYS A 753 -37.81 34.02 -4.70
CA CYS A 753 -37.44 34.21 -6.10
C CYS A 753 -36.36 33.24 -6.61
N MET A 754 -36.49 32.82 -7.87
CA MET A 754 -35.53 32.00 -8.60
C MET A 754 -34.27 32.79 -8.96
N LEU A 755 -33.10 32.15 -8.80
CA LEU A 755 -31.83 32.71 -9.24
C LEU A 755 -31.66 32.63 -10.77
N ALA A 756 -30.74 33.43 -11.31
CA ALA A 756 -30.34 33.33 -12.72
C ALA A 756 -29.17 32.34 -12.87
N GLN A 757 -29.10 31.65 -14.01
CA GLN A 757 -28.13 30.57 -14.25
C GLN A 757 -26.69 31.10 -14.32
N ASP A 758 -26.47 32.20 -15.05
CA ASP A 758 -25.16 32.88 -15.23
C ASP A 758 -24.78 33.83 -14.07
N TYR A 759 -25.39 33.66 -12.88
CA TYR A 759 -25.26 34.60 -11.78
C TYR A 759 -23.87 34.57 -11.11
N SER A 760 -23.13 35.68 -11.16
CA SER A 760 -21.83 35.83 -10.50
C SER A 760 -21.97 35.83 -8.97
N ARG A 761 -21.63 34.69 -8.35
CA ARG A 761 -21.71 34.48 -6.89
C ARG A 761 -20.71 35.32 -6.11
N ILE A 762 -19.53 35.56 -6.70
CA ILE A 762 -18.55 36.53 -6.20
C ILE A 762 -18.90 37.90 -6.81
N TYR A 763 -19.09 38.90 -5.95
CA TYR A 763 -19.33 40.29 -6.35
C TYR A 763 -18.01 41.03 -6.56
N SER A 764 -17.06 40.83 -5.64
CA SER A 764 -15.69 41.30 -5.77
C SER A 764 -14.74 40.40 -4.99
N SER A 765 -13.50 40.31 -5.47
CA SER A 765 -12.37 39.83 -4.67
C SER A 765 -11.23 40.82 -4.75
N GLU A 766 -10.77 41.30 -3.59
CA GLU A 766 -9.65 42.24 -3.48
C GLU A 766 -8.46 41.60 -2.75
N PRO A 767 -7.28 41.46 -3.37
CA PRO A 767 -6.13 40.83 -2.72
C PRO A 767 -5.53 41.73 -1.62
N CYS A 768 -5.35 41.14 -0.44
CA CYS A 768 -4.78 41.77 0.76
C CYS A 768 -3.27 42.02 0.63
N PRO A 769 -2.66 42.88 1.48
CA PRO A 769 -1.25 42.75 1.80
C PRO A 769 -0.98 41.41 2.50
N CYS A 770 0.11 40.73 2.16
CA CYS A 770 0.49 39.46 2.80
C CYS A 770 0.86 39.62 4.28
N THR A 771 0.46 38.63 5.08
CA THR A 771 0.70 38.50 6.52
C THR A 771 1.38 37.17 6.87
N ALA A 772 1.77 36.96 8.12
CA ALA A 772 2.27 35.66 8.58
C ALA A 772 1.23 34.51 8.52
N TYR A 773 -0.07 34.84 8.37
CA TYR A 773 -1.14 33.85 8.23
C TYR A 773 -1.18 33.22 6.83
N ASP A 774 -0.57 33.89 5.84
CA ASP A 774 -0.52 33.48 4.43
C ASP A 774 0.68 32.57 4.08
N PHE A 775 1.53 32.25 5.06
CA PHE A 775 2.73 31.42 4.91
C PHE A 775 2.77 30.23 5.88
N GLU A 776 2.92 29.04 5.30
CA GLU A 776 3.21 27.80 6.00
C GLU A 776 4.73 27.59 6.16
N CYS A 777 5.14 26.68 7.05
CA CYS A 777 6.56 26.34 7.19
C CYS A 777 7.00 25.51 5.98
N ASP A 778 8.22 25.74 5.51
CA ASP A 778 8.79 24.98 4.40
C ASP A 778 9.33 23.60 4.88
N TYR A 779 9.64 22.70 3.95
CA TYR A 779 10.11 21.36 4.28
C TYR A 779 11.38 21.39 5.14
N GLY A 780 11.33 20.68 6.27
CA GLY A 780 12.41 20.69 7.27
C GLY A 780 12.35 21.85 8.27
N TRP A 781 11.27 22.64 8.26
CA TRP A 781 10.98 23.65 9.26
C TRP A 781 9.69 23.31 10.00
N GLU A 782 9.69 23.50 11.31
CA GLU A 782 8.61 23.13 12.23
C GLU A 782 8.13 24.39 12.97
N ARG A 783 6.81 24.55 13.11
CA ARG A 783 6.22 25.74 13.75
C ARG A 783 6.35 25.63 15.27
N GLN A 784 7.03 26.60 15.86
CA GLN A 784 7.26 26.69 17.30
C GLN A 784 6.08 27.34 18.03
N ALA A 785 6.10 27.28 19.37
CA ALA A 785 5.03 27.80 20.23
C ALA A 785 4.84 29.33 20.17
N ASP A 786 5.81 30.07 19.63
CA ASP A 786 5.71 31.50 19.33
C ASP A 786 5.04 31.80 17.97
N GLY A 787 4.69 30.76 17.21
CA GLY A 787 4.09 30.83 15.89
C GLY A 787 5.09 30.90 14.73
N ASN A 788 6.38 31.06 15.00
CA ASN A 788 7.43 31.14 13.97
C ASN A 788 7.85 29.74 13.48
N CYS A 789 8.32 29.65 12.24
CA CYS A 789 8.97 28.45 11.71
C CYS A 789 10.46 28.47 12.05
N SER A 790 10.97 27.42 12.70
CA SER A 790 12.40 27.19 12.96
C SER A 790 12.87 25.92 12.24
N PRO A 791 14.18 25.77 11.93
CA PRO A 791 14.64 24.54 11.28
C PRO A 791 14.52 23.39 12.28
N ALA A 792 13.96 22.27 11.82
CA ALA A 792 13.84 21.07 12.62
C ALA A 792 15.22 20.52 12.98
N PHE A 793 15.37 19.86 14.14
CA PHE A 793 16.67 19.35 14.61
C PHE A 793 17.38 18.40 13.60
N TRP A 794 16.60 17.80 12.70
CA TRP A 794 17.03 16.83 11.70
C TRP A 794 17.39 17.45 10.34
N PHE A 795 17.10 18.74 10.15
CA PHE A 795 17.25 19.47 8.90
C PHE A 795 18.32 20.56 8.99
N ASN A 796 19.22 20.61 8.00
CA ASN A 796 20.23 21.66 7.91
C ASN A 796 19.87 22.64 6.79
N PRO A 797 19.43 23.88 7.09
CA PRO A 797 19.05 24.85 6.05
C PRO A 797 20.23 25.27 5.16
N ASN A 798 21.48 25.16 5.66
CA ASN A 798 22.66 25.40 4.84
C ASN A 798 22.93 24.25 3.84
N GLY A 799 22.38 23.06 4.09
CA GLY A 799 22.47 21.90 3.18
C GLY A 799 21.55 22.02 1.97
N ALA A 800 20.34 22.55 2.15
CA ALA A 800 19.22 22.47 1.20
C ALA A 800 19.36 23.24 -0.14
N ALA A 801 20.54 23.72 -0.51
CA ALA A 801 20.80 24.27 -1.84
C ALA A 801 20.83 23.12 -2.86
N LYS A 802 19.75 23.00 -3.65
CA LYS A 802 19.61 22.02 -4.74
C LYS A 802 20.79 22.10 -5.71
N SER A 803 21.12 20.97 -6.36
CA SER A 803 22.04 20.93 -7.51
C SER A 803 21.68 22.05 -8.49
N CYS A 804 22.65 22.92 -8.79
CA CYS A 804 22.45 24.15 -9.52
C CYS A 804 23.74 24.56 -10.22
N SER A 805 23.66 24.93 -11.49
CA SER A 805 24.84 25.31 -12.28
C SER A 805 25.37 26.69 -11.92
N THR A 806 26.66 26.93 -12.17
CA THR A 806 27.37 28.15 -11.72
C THR A 806 26.86 29.48 -12.33
N SER A 807 25.92 29.45 -13.29
CA SER A 807 25.30 30.63 -13.90
C SER A 807 23.90 30.96 -13.36
N GLN A 808 23.33 30.11 -12.51
CA GLN A 808 21.94 30.22 -12.04
C GLN A 808 21.86 30.84 -10.63
N SER A 809 20.71 31.41 -10.30
CA SER A 809 20.34 31.80 -8.94
C SER A 809 19.21 30.92 -8.45
N PHE A 810 19.39 30.22 -7.32
CA PHE A 810 18.30 29.48 -6.70
C PHE A 810 17.52 30.38 -5.73
N LEU A 811 16.25 30.05 -5.51
CA LEU A 811 15.45 30.64 -4.44
C LEU A 811 15.72 29.83 -3.17
N ASN A 812 16.50 30.41 -2.25
CA ASN A 812 16.76 29.81 -0.94
C ASN A 812 15.61 30.10 0.01
N SER A 813 15.17 29.08 0.76
CA SER A 813 14.05 29.20 1.68
C SER A 813 14.42 30.07 2.90
N THR A 814 13.45 30.82 3.38
CA THR A 814 13.49 31.55 4.66
C THR A 814 13.06 30.68 5.84
N GLY A 815 12.61 29.45 5.55
CA GLY A 815 11.83 28.61 6.46
C GLY A 815 10.32 28.71 6.26
N TYR A 816 9.88 29.59 5.37
CA TYR A 816 8.47 29.82 5.03
C TYR A 816 8.25 29.61 3.54
N ARG A 817 7.08 29.08 3.19
CA ARG A 817 6.56 29.06 1.82
C ARG A 817 5.11 29.59 1.82
N LYS A 818 4.73 30.32 0.77
CA LYS A 818 3.38 30.88 0.67
C LYS A 818 2.38 29.73 0.45
N VAL A 819 1.24 29.75 1.15
CA VAL A 819 0.18 28.74 1.00
C VAL A 819 -0.30 28.70 -0.45
N LEU A 820 -0.45 27.51 -1.03
CA LEU A 820 -0.87 27.37 -2.43
C LEU A 820 -2.33 27.80 -2.63
N SER A 821 -2.57 28.52 -3.74
CA SER A 821 -3.82 29.24 -4.05
C SER A 821 -4.12 30.46 -3.16
N ASN A 822 -3.18 30.90 -2.31
CA ASN A 822 -3.31 32.17 -1.61
C ASN A 822 -2.94 33.36 -2.53
N ASN A 823 -3.79 34.38 -2.60
CA ASN A 823 -3.68 35.49 -3.54
C ASN A 823 -3.23 36.83 -2.93
N CYS A 824 -2.68 36.83 -1.69
CA CYS A 824 -2.14 38.06 -1.09
C CYS A 824 -1.02 38.68 -1.93
N LYS A 825 -0.92 40.01 -1.93
CA LYS A 825 0.14 40.80 -2.54
C LYS A 825 1.23 41.10 -1.52
N GLU A 826 2.48 40.78 -1.85
CA GLU A 826 3.63 41.12 -1.01
C GLU A 826 3.88 42.65 -1.04
N ALA A 827 4.11 43.26 0.12
CA ALA A 827 4.37 44.69 0.25
C ALA A 827 5.43 44.96 1.34
N GLY A 828 6.40 45.83 1.03
CA GLY A 828 7.49 46.19 1.96
C GLY A 828 8.74 45.34 1.78
N ARG A 829 9.35 44.89 2.89
CA ARG A 829 10.48 43.95 2.85
C ARG A 829 9.95 42.52 2.77
N ASN A 830 10.40 41.77 1.76
CA ASN A 830 10.13 40.35 1.59
C ASN A 830 10.83 39.52 2.69
N VAL A 831 10.20 39.45 3.88
CA VAL A 831 10.72 38.72 5.05
C VAL A 831 10.53 37.21 4.88
N TYR A 832 9.33 36.79 4.46
CA TYR A 832 8.94 35.38 4.32
C TYR A 832 9.26 34.81 2.94
N SER A 833 9.24 35.63 1.88
CA SER A 833 9.50 35.20 0.50
C SER A 833 10.92 34.63 0.34
N PRO A 834 11.12 33.57 -0.44
CA PRO A 834 12.44 32.95 -0.60
C PRO A 834 13.42 33.89 -1.30
N ARG A 835 14.67 33.89 -0.84
CA ARG A 835 15.70 34.86 -1.26
C ARG A 835 16.50 34.29 -2.43
N ARG A 836 16.66 35.07 -3.51
CA ARG A 836 17.58 34.71 -4.60
C ARG A 836 19.01 34.68 -4.07
N GLN A 837 19.66 33.53 -4.17
CA GLN A 837 21.06 33.34 -3.82
C GLN A 837 21.81 32.80 -5.06
N PRO A 838 22.98 33.36 -5.44
CA PRO A 838 23.76 32.83 -6.54
C PRO A 838 24.28 31.43 -6.21
N CYS A 839 24.23 30.52 -7.19
CA CYS A 839 24.66 29.14 -7.01
C CYS A 839 26.18 29.06 -6.95
N HIS A 840 26.71 28.88 -5.74
CA HIS A 840 28.13 28.62 -5.50
C HIS A 840 28.42 27.14 -5.80
N PRO A 841 29.56 26.80 -6.42
CA PRO A 841 29.95 25.40 -6.58
C PRO A 841 30.12 24.76 -5.20
N ARG A 842 29.68 23.52 -5.07
CA ARG A 842 29.80 22.71 -3.84
C ARG A 842 30.51 21.40 -4.15
N ALA A 843 31.20 20.86 -3.15
CA ALA A 843 31.66 19.47 -3.19
C ALA A 843 30.46 18.54 -3.47
N PRO A 844 30.62 17.48 -4.26
CA PRO A 844 29.56 16.50 -4.44
C PRO A 844 29.26 15.84 -3.09
N ARG A 845 27.98 15.57 -2.80
CA ARG A 845 27.56 14.85 -1.58
C ARG A 845 26.32 13.97 -1.80
N GLY A 846 26.27 12.87 -1.06
CA GLY A 846 25.18 11.91 -1.09
C GLY A 846 25.16 11.14 -2.40
N LEU A 847 26.32 10.71 -2.91
CA LEU A 847 26.43 9.83 -4.05
C LEU A 847 25.81 8.46 -3.71
N GLN A 848 24.92 7.97 -4.57
CA GLN A 848 24.25 6.67 -4.43
C GLN A 848 24.49 5.82 -5.68
N LEU A 849 25.11 4.66 -5.49
CA LEU A 849 25.31 3.62 -6.48
C LEU A 849 24.30 2.48 -6.26
N SER A 850 23.65 2.02 -7.33
CA SER A 850 22.69 0.91 -7.28
C SER A 850 22.64 0.14 -8.60
N THR A 851 22.09 -1.07 -8.61
CA THR A 851 21.71 -1.77 -9.86
C THR A 851 20.29 -1.39 -10.27
N SER A 852 19.98 -1.40 -11.56
CA SER A 852 18.65 -1.01 -12.07
C SER A 852 17.49 -1.86 -11.50
N GLN A 853 17.72 -3.17 -11.31
CA GLN A 853 16.77 -4.08 -10.67
C GLN A 853 16.83 -3.99 -9.12
N GLY A 854 17.91 -3.45 -8.56
CA GLY A 854 18.19 -3.41 -7.12
C GLY A 854 18.70 -4.75 -6.53
N GLU A 855 19.03 -5.72 -7.38
CA GLU A 855 19.59 -7.01 -6.97
C GLU A 855 21.13 -6.92 -6.81
N LEU A 856 21.67 -7.64 -5.82
CA LEU A 856 23.10 -7.66 -5.47
C LEU A 856 23.80 -8.95 -5.93
N SER A 857 23.14 -9.74 -6.77
CA SER A 857 23.63 -10.99 -7.34
C SER A 857 23.34 -11.05 -8.83
N SER A 858 24.25 -11.61 -9.63
CA SER A 858 24.04 -11.76 -11.08
C SER A 858 24.84 -12.94 -11.65
N PRO A 859 24.33 -13.67 -12.65
CA PRO A 859 25.11 -14.73 -13.29
C PRO A 859 26.24 -14.14 -14.16
N VAL A 860 27.38 -14.82 -14.18
CA VAL A 860 28.53 -14.48 -15.04
C VAL A 860 28.11 -14.36 -16.52
N GLY A 861 28.68 -13.39 -17.24
CA GLY A 861 28.34 -13.13 -18.65
C GLY A 861 27.04 -12.34 -18.89
N SER A 862 26.27 -11.99 -17.86
CA SER A 862 25.05 -11.16 -18.00
C SER A 862 25.32 -9.65 -17.96
N ASN A 863 24.38 -8.86 -18.50
CA ASN A 863 24.45 -7.38 -18.53
C ASN A 863 23.95 -6.77 -17.22
N VAL A 864 24.87 -6.42 -16.32
CA VAL A 864 24.54 -5.67 -15.10
C VAL A 864 24.47 -4.18 -15.43
N THR A 865 23.36 -3.52 -15.08
CA THR A 865 23.17 -2.08 -15.32
C THR A 865 23.23 -1.33 -13.98
N PHE A 866 24.16 -0.38 -13.87
CA PHE A 866 24.39 0.44 -12.69
C PHE A 866 23.80 1.83 -12.87
N MET A 867 23.02 2.29 -11.90
CA MET A 867 22.50 3.65 -11.82
C MET A 867 23.27 4.41 -10.73
N VAL A 868 23.80 5.59 -11.09
CA VAL A 868 24.52 6.49 -10.19
C VAL A 868 23.71 7.78 -10.07
N SER A 869 23.37 8.18 -8.85
CA SER A 869 22.68 9.44 -8.58
C SER A 869 23.39 10.25 -7.49
N LEU A 870 23.30 11.57 -7.56
CA LEU A 870 24.01 12.51 -6.69
C LEU A 870 22.99 13.49 -6.09
N ASN A 871 22.99 13.64 -4.76
CA ASN A 871 22.02 14.50 -4.07
C ASN A 871 22.42 16.00 -4.09
N GLU A 872 23.70 16.31 -3.90
CA GLU A 872 24.26 17.67 -3.97
C GLU A 872 25.50 17.69 -4.88
N GLY A 873 25.67 18.74 -5.71
CA GLY A 873 26.80 18.92 -6.63
C GLY A 873 26.37 19.35 -8.03
N ASP A 874 27.26 20.00 -8.81
CA ASP A 874 26.99 20.43 -10.19
C ASP A 874 27.21 19.26 -11.17
N SER A 875 26.12 18.76 -11.78
CA SER A 875 26.12 17.60 -12.68
C SER A 875 26.89 17.79 -13.99
N LEU A 876 27.16 19.04 -14.38
CA LEU A 876 27.91 19.41 -15.59
C LEU A 876 29.41 19.64 -15.32
N ARG A 877 29.80 19.69 -14.04
CA ARG A 877 31.18 19.99 -13.59
C ARG A 877 31.74 18.98 -12.59
N THR A 878 31.03 17.88 -12.37
CA THR A 878 31.44 16.78 -11.48
C THR A 878 31.71 15.54 -12.33
N SER A 879 32.96 15.09 -12.36
CA SER A 879 33.33 13.84 -13.01
C SER A 879 32.95 12.66 -12.13
N ILE A 880 32.19 11.72 -12.67
CA ILE A 880 31.93 10.41 -12.03
C ILE A 880 32.90 9.40 -12.62
N GLN A 881 33.80 8.86 -11.81
CA GLN A 881 34.49 7.62 -12.12
C GLN A 881 33.73 6.45 -11.49
N LEU A 882 33.45 5.42 -12.28
CA LEU A 882 32.91 4.14 -11.82
C LEU A 882 33.97 3.06 -12.03
N ASP A 883 34.43 2.46 -10.92
CA ASP A 883 35.34 1.32 -10.88
C ASP A 883 34.52 0.06 -10.60
N PHE A 884 34.58 -0.94 -11.48
CA PHE A 884 33.81 -2.18 -11.32
C PHE A 884 34.50 -3.21 -10.41
N GLY A 885 35.72 -2.94 -9.95
CA GLY A 885 36.48 -3.84 -9.08
C GLY A 885 37.10 -5.05 -9.80
N ASP A 886 36.89 -5.20 -11.12
CA ASP A 886 37.54 -6.17 -12.00
C ASP A 886 38.77 -5.59 -12.73
N GLY A 887 39.13 -4.34 -12.43
CA GLY A 887 40.19 -3.56 -13.07
C GLY A 887 39.69 -2.56 -14.12
N ILE A 888 38.43 -2.67 -14.58
CA ILE A 888 37.84 -1.72 -15.52
C ILE A 888 37.29 -0.51 -14.75
N LYS A 889 37.70 0.68 -15.17
CA LYS A 889 37.24 1.97 -14.64
C LYS A 889 36.80 2.86 -15.80
N ILE A 890 35.64 3.49 -15.68
CA ILE A 890 35.09 4.39 -16.70
C ILE A 890 34.77 5.73 -16.04
N THR A 891 35.27 6.82 -16.63
CA THR A 891 35.06 8.18 -16.12
C THR A 891 34.17 8.97 -17.08
N TYR A 892 33.06 9.48 -16.54
CA TYR A 892 32.06 10.29 -17.23
C TYR A 892 32.18 11.75 -16.77
N SER A 893 32.28 12.67 -17.72
CA SER A 893 32.41 14.12 -17.47
C SER A 893 31.08 14.87 -17.36
N ASN A 894 29.94 14.18 -17.53
CA ASN A 894 28.60 14.74 -17.38
C ASN A 894 27.65 13.64 -16.88
N LEU A 895 26.88 13.95 -15.83
CA LEU A 895 25.91 13.06 -15.19
C LEU A 895 24.77 12.63 -16.14
N SER A 896 24.38 13.48 -17.11
CA SER A 896 23.20 13.27 -17.97
C SER A 896 23.34 12.17 -19.04
N ARG A 897 24.38 11.32 -18.93
CA ARG A 897 24.55 10.07 -19.69
C ARG A 897 24.54 8.83 -18.77
N ALA A 898 24.43 9.01 -17.46
CA ALA A 898 24.34 7.94 -16.47
C ALA A 898 22.88 7.61 -16.09
N ASP A 899 21.91 8.49 -16.42
CA ASP A 899 20.48 8.27 -16.15
C ASP A 899 19.91 7.05 -16.90
N ASP A 900 20.40 6.75 -18.11
CA ASP A 900 20.06 5.52 -18.87
C ASP A 900 20.70 4.24 -18.29
N GLY A 901 21.58 4.37 -17.29
CA GLY A 901 22.28 3.28 -16.62
C GLY A 901 23.53 2.77 -17.36
N ILE A 902 24.63 2.64 -16.61
CA ILE A 902 25.93 2.17 -17.11
C ILE A 902 25.94 0.64 -17.14
N LYS A 903 26.11 0.04 -18.32
CA LYS A 903 26.09 -1.43 -18.51
C LYS A 903 27.49 -2.02 -18.45
N HIS A 904 27.64 -3.15 -17.76
CA HIS A 904 28.89 -3.93 -17.68
C HIS A 904 28.62 -5.44 -17.66
N ILE A 905 29.61 -6.23 -18.08
CA ILE A 905 29.55 -7.70 -18.14
C ILE A 905 30.79 -8.29 -17.45
N TYR A 906 30.57 -8.99 -16.34
CA TYR A 906 31.63 -9.68 -15.60
C TYR A 906 31.98 -11.02 -16.24
N LYS A 907 33.28 -11.26 -16.45
CA LYS A 907 33.80 -12.48 -17.11
C LYS A 907 34.14 -13.63 -16.15
N THR A 908 34.32 -13.33 -14.88
CA THR A 908 34.76 -14.26 -13.84
C THR A 908 33.83 -14.22 -12.63
N THR A 909 33.64 -15.35 -11.95
CA THR A 909 32.89 -15.41 -10.69
C THR A 909 33.65 -14.74 -9.55
N GLY A 910 32.92 -14.18 -8.58
CA GLY A 910 33.51 -13.50 -7.43
C GLY A 910 32.60 -12.45 -6.81
N ILE A 911 33.04 -11.88 -5.69
CA ILE A 911 32.41 -10.72 -5.06
C ILE A 911 33.20 -9.48 -5.48
N TYR A 912 32.57 -8.62 -6.28
CA TYR A 912 33.18 -7.40 -6.81
C TYR A 912 32.75 -6.20 -5.96
N ARG A 913 33.73 -5.36 -5.58
CA ARG A 913 33.49 -4.09 -4.90
C ARG A 913 33.46 -2.98 -5.93
N VAL A 914 32.26 -2.70 -6.44
CA VAL A 914 32.01 -1.59 -7.37
C VAL A 914 32.04 -0.28 -6.58
N THR A 915 32.80 0.71 -7.03
CA THR A 915 32.88 2.01 -6.36
C THR A 915 32.66 3.15 -7.35
N ALA A 916 31.62 3.94 -7.11
CA ALA A 916 31.42 5.22 -7.76
C ALA A 916 32.13 6.31 -6.95
N THR A 917 32.91 7.16 -7.61
CA THR A 917 33.53 8.35 -7.01
C THR A 917 33.18 9.55 -7.86
N ALA A 918 32.50 10.53 -7.26
CA ALA A 918 32.16 11.80 -7.87
C ALA A 918 33.15 12.86 -7.37
N GLU A 919 33.77 13.61 -8.28
CA GLU A 919 34.81 14.60 -7.96
C GLU A 919 34.57 15.91 -8.71
N ASN A 920 34.79 17.05 -8.04
CA ASN A 920 34.86 18.36 -8.67
C ASN A 920 35.85 19.28 -7.93
N SER A 921 36.04 20.50 -8.44
CA SER A 921 36.99 21.50 -7.89
C SER A 921 36.84 21.86 -6.40
N GLN A 922 35.77 21.42 -5.73
CA GLN A 922 35.49 21.70 -4.32
C GLN A 922 35.62 20.45 -3.42
N GLY A 923 35.82 19.26 -3.99
CA GLY A 923 36.00 18.00 -3.25
C GLY A 923 35.42 16.78 -3.97
N SER A 924 35.36 15.65 -3.25
CA SER A 924 34.88 14.36 -3.77
C SER A 924 33.97 13.63 -2.77
N ASP A 925 33.12 12.74 -3.29
CA ASP A 925 32.28 11.81 -2.54
C ASP A 925 32.29 10.42 -3.21
N SER A 926 32.06 9.37 -2.42
CA SER A 926 32.23 7.98 -2.87
C SER A 926 31.15 7.04 -2.34
N SER A 927 30.59 6.24 -3.24
CA SER A 927 29.54 5.25 -2.95
C SER A 927 30.03 3.87 -3.36
N THR A 928 29.88 2.86 -2.48
CA THR A 928 30.40 1.51 -2.72
C THR A 928 29.28 0.47 -2.67
N LEU A 929 29.37 -0.51 -3.55
CA LEU A 929 28.40 -1.60 -3.71
C LEU A 929 29.16 -2.92 -3.83
N PHE A 930 28.72 -3.94 -3.10
CA PHE A 930 29.23 -5.30 -3.26
C PHE A 930 28.27 -6.10 -4.13
N LEU A 931 28.78 -6.66 -5.23
CA LEU A 931 28.02 -7.42 -6.22
C LEU A 931 28.56 -8.85 -6.30
N HIS A 932 27.70 -9.84 -6.09
CA HIS A 932 28.06 -11.25 -6.15
C HIS A 932 27.81 -11.82 -7.55
N ILE A 933 28.88 -12.09 -8.30
CA ILE A 933 28.81 -12.73 -9.62
C ILE A 933 28.97 -14.24 -9.46
N THR A 934 27.90 -14.97 -9.76
CA THR A 934 27.81 -16.42 -9.58
C THR A 934 27.90 -17.18 -10.89
N SER A 935 28.24 -18.46 -10.81
CA SER A 935 28.09 -19.42 -11.91
C SER A 935 27.02 -20.43 -11.50
N PRO A 936 26.19 -20.95 -12.44
CA PRO A 936 25.40 -22.14 -12.16
C PRO A 936 26.30 -23.30 -11.76
N LEU A 937 25.83 -24.15 -10.83
CA LEU A 937 26.48 -25.41 -10.52
C LEU A 937 25.95 -26.50 -11.48
N GLU A 938 26.85 -27.37 -11.95
CA GLU A 938 26.52 -28.50 -12.84
C GLU A 938 26.48 -29.83 -12.08
N ARG A 939 27.35 -30.01 -11.08
CA ARG A 939 27.38 -31.21 -10.23
C ARG A 939 27.95 -30.91 -8.85
N VAL A 940 27.48 -31.69 -7.86
CA VAL A 940 28.03 -31.79 -6.50
C VAL A 940 28.27 -33.29 -6.22
N TYR A 941 29.32 -33.62 -5.46
CA TYR A 941 29.61 -34.99 -4.99
C TYR A 941 30.16 -34.96 -3.56
N LEU A 942 29.61 -35.80 -2.68
CA LEU A 942 30.00 -35.91 -1.27
C LEU A 942 31.06 -37.00 -1.06
N SER A 943 32.32 -36.58 -1.00
CA SER A 943 33.41 -37.42 -0.49
C SER A 943 33.31 -37.52 1.03
N ALA A 944 32.74 -38.62 1.52
CA ALA A 944 32.73 -38.99 2.94
C ALA A 944 33.18 -40.46 3.12
N PRO A 945 33.80 -40.82 4.26
CA PRO A 945 34.23 -42.19 4.55
C PRO A 945 33.02 -43.13 4.68
N ILE A 946 33.23 -44.40 4.32
CA ILE A 946 32.16 -45.42 4.31
C ILE A 946 32.00 -46.07 5.68
N VAL A 947 33.10 -46.23 6.42
CA VAL A 947 33.11 -46.65 7.83
C VAL A 947 33.85 -45.59 8.65
N ALA A 948 33.27 -45.20 9.79
CA ALA A 948 33.84 -44.24 10.72
C ALA A 948 33.95 -44.83 12.13
N VAL A 949 34.99 -44.43 12.87
CA VAL A 949 35.19 -44.86 14.26
C VAL A 949 34.45 -43.89 15.18
N ARG A 950 33.60 -44.43 16.06
CA ARG A 950 32.89 -43.65 17.09
C ARG A 950 33.85 -42.79 17.90
N GLY A 951 33.56 -41.49 18.03
CA GLY A 951 34.35 -40.56 18.83
C GLY A 951 35.69 -40.13 18.20
N LYS A 952 36.00 -40.50 16.95
CA LYS A 952 37.09 -39.90 16.17
C LYS A 952 36.56 -38.90 15.14
N GLU A 953 37.39 -37.92 14.80
CA GLU A 953 37.12 -37.00 13.70
C GLU A 953 37.20 -37.73 12.35
N ALA A 954 36.23 -37.45 11.48
CA ALA A 954 36.17 -37.89 10.10
C ALA A 954 36.18 -36.68 9.18
N ASN A 955 37.02 -36.68 8.14
CA ASN A 955 37.06 -35.64 7.12
C ASN A 955 35.97 -35.88 6.07
N LEU A 956 35.20 -34.84 5.74
CA LEU A 956 34.19 -34.84 4.68
C LEU A 956 34.46 -33.69 3.72
N THR A 957 34.36 -33.94 2.41
CA THR A 957 34.64 -32.95 1.36
C THR A 957 33.58 -32.99 0.25
N ALA A 958 33.00 -31.83 -0.05
CA ALA A 958 32.05 -31.61 -1.14
C ALA A 958 32.80 -31.16 -2.39
N VAL A 959 32.93 -32.06 -3.36
CA VAL A 959 33.52 -31.76 -4.67
C VAL A 959 32.44 -31.13 -5.56
N VAL A 960 32.77 -30.04 -6.25
CA VAL A 960 31.81 -29.20 -6.98
C VAL A 960 32.31 -28.88 -8.38
N TRP A 961 31.41 -28.90 -9.36
CA TRP A 961 31.69 -28.58 -10.75
C TRP A 961 30.76 -27.45 -11.24
N PRO A 962 31.28 -26.40 -11.90
CA PRO A 962 32.71 -26.08 -12.04
C PRO A 962 33.36 -25.65 -10.71
N SER A 963 34.65 -25.93 -10.54
CA SER A 963 35.38 -25.87 -9.25
C SER A 963 35.69 -24.44 -8.75
N HIS A 964 34.67 -23.73 -8.26
CA HIS A 964 34.76 -22.37 -7.74
C HIS A 964 34.43 -22.31 -6.24
N THR A 965 35.44 -22.43 -5.36
CA THR A 965 35.18 -22.52 -3.90
C THR A 965 34.79 -21.20 -3.24
N ARG A 966 35.25 -20.05 -3.73
CA ARG A 966 35.17 -18.74 -3.03
C ARG A 966 33.79 -18.04 -3.06
N THR A 967 32.78 -18.63 -3.68
CA THR A 967 31.45 -18.04 -3.92
C THR A 967 30.30 -18.96 -3.50
N LEU A 968 30.61 -20.08 -2.83
CA LEU A 968 29.64 -21.12 -2.48
C LEU A 968 29.42 -21.17 -0.96
N THR A 969 28.19 -21.51 -0.59
CA THR A 969 27.84 -21.80 0.80
C THR A 969 27.47 -23.27 0.93
N PHE A 970 28.13 -23.98 1.83
CA PHE A 970 27.93 -25.41 2.07
C PHE A 970 27.12 -25.59 3.37
N PHE A 971 26.05 -26.38 3.29
CA PHE A 971 25.15 -26.69 4.40
C PHE A 971 25.24 -28.19 4.67
N TRP A 972 25.83 -28.55 5.80
CA TRP A 972 26.09 -29.93 6.20
C TRP A 972 25.03 -30.40 7.19
N TRP A 973 24.29 -31.43 6.81
CA TRP A 973 23.25 -32.06 7.60
C TRP A 973 23.74 -33.44 8.06
N PHE A 974 23.57 -33.72 9.35
CA PHE A 974 23.99 -34.97 9.98
C PHE A 974 22.77 -35.63 10.62
N ASP A 975 22.42 -36.81 10.12
CA ASP A 975 21.22 -37.56 10.47
C ASP A 975 19.94 -36.72 10.31
N ASN A 976 19.10 -36.65 11.35
CA ASN A 976 17.86 -35.87 11.37
C ASN A 976 18.05 -34.51 12.09
N SER A 977 19.21 -33.87 11.94
CA SER A 977 19.48 -32.54 12.49
C SER A 977 18.48 -31.50 11.94
N SER A 978 17.79 -30.76 12.82
CA SER A 978 16.85 -29.68 12.41
C SER A 978 17.55 -28.43 11.86
N GLU A 979 18.84 -28.28 12.12
CA GLU A 979 19.67 -27.14 11.72
C GLU A 979 20.98 -27.68 11.08
N PRO A 980 21.42 -27.13 9.93
CA PRO A 980 22.67 -27.53 9.29
C PRO A 980 23.88 -26.76 9.85
N ILE A 981 25.07 -27.37 9.78
CA ILE A 981 26.33 -26.66 9.97
C ILE A 981 26.67 -25.94 8.67
N ILE A 982 26.93 -24.63 8.72
CA ILE A 982 27.20 -23.79 7.55
C ILE A 982 28.70 -23.52 7.43
N THR A 983 29.31 -23.82 6.28
CA THR A 983 30.72 -23.50 5.96
C THR A 983 30.85 -22.77 4.62
N LEU A 984 31.94 -21.99 4.48
CA LEU A 984 32.35 -21.38 3.21
C LEU A 984 33.43 -22.20 2.49
N GLU A 985 34.09 -23.11 3.22
CA GLU A 985 35.01 -24.09 2.66
C GLU A 985 34.27 -25.39 2.39
N GLY A 986 34.63 -26.07 1.30
CA GLY A 986 34.00 -27.32 0.86
C GLY A 986 34.40 -28.54 1.68
N SER A 987 35.01 -28.37 2.86
CA SER A 987 35.52 -29.44 3.72
C SER A 987 35.18 -29.18 5.19
N ILE A 988 34.85 -30.23 5.93
CA ILE A 988 34.52 -30.19 7.36
C ILE A 988 35.03 -31.46 8.05
N SER A 989 35.47 -31.35 9.30
CA SER A 989 35.68 -32.50 10.19
C SER A 989 34.47 -32.69 11.11
N HIS A 990 34.03 -33.94 11.29
CA HIS A 990 32.87 -34.28 12.13
C HIS A 990 33.13 -35.53 12.98
N THR A 991 32.56 -35.58 14.18
CA THR A 991 32.80 -36.66 15.17
C THR A 991 31.50 -37.37 15.53
N PHE A 992 31.28 -38.53 14.93
CA PHE A 992 30.07 -39.34 15.15
C PHE A 992 30.02 -39.93 16.58
N GLN A 993 28.91 -39.71 17.29
CA GLN A 993 28.76 -40.06 18.71
C GLN A 993 28.03 -41.39 18.97
N SER A 994 27.17 -41.81 18.06
CA SER A 994 26.37 -43.04 18.11
C SER A 994 26.82 -44.04 17.05
N GLU A 995 26.78 -45.33 17.38
CA GLU A 995 26.96 -46.40 16.39
C GLU A 995 25.71 -46.59 15.53
N GLY A 996 25.88 -47.19 14.34
CA GLY A 996 24.80 -47.43 13.38
C GLY A 996 25.08 -46.80 12.02
N LYS A 997 24.04 -46.67 11.18
CA LYS A 997 24.14 -46.03 9.86
C LYS A 997 23.76 -44.56 9.97
N SER A 998 24.76 -43.68 9.95
CA SER A 998 24.54 -42.24 9.92
C SER A 998 24.36 -41.75 8.48
N LYS A 999 23.42 -40.82 8.25
CA LYS A 999 23.23 -40.19 6.94
C LYS A 999 23.82 -38.79 6.96
N VAL A 1000 24.82 -38.53 6.11
CA VAL A 1000 25.32 -37.18 5.86
C VAL A 1000 24.74 -36.66 4.56
N THR A 1001 24.29 -35.42 4.55
CA THR A 1001 23.86 -34.71 3.34
C THR A 1001 24.56 -33.36 3.27
N VAL A 1002 25.16 -33.03 2.12
CA VAL A 1002 25.66 -31.67 1.86
C VAL A 1002 24.76 -31.01 0.83
N GLN A 1003 24.33 -29.79 1.11
CA GLN A 1003 23.70 -28.90 0.13
C GLN A 1003 24.66 -27.76 -0.18
N VAL A 1004 24.77 -27.39 -1.45
CA VAL A 1004 25.67 -26.34 -1.93
C VAL A 1004 24.85 -25.29 -2.66
N ALA A 1005 24.92 -24.05 -2.18
CA ALA A 1005 24.24 -22.91 -2.79
C ALA A 1005 25.21 -22.06 -3.61
N SER A 1006 24.81 -21.72 -4.84
CA SER A 1006 25.41 -20.70 -5.70
C SER A 1006 24.34 -19.70 -6.10
N GLY A 1007 24.29 -18.57 -5.39
CA GLY A 1007 23.25 -17.54 -5.57
C GLY A 1007 21.85 -18.10 -5.33
N SER A 1008 21.03 -18.14 -6.39
CA SER A 1008 19.67 -18.68 -6.39
C SER A 1008 19.58 -20.18 -6.71
N THR A 1009 20.70 -20.84 -7.01
CA THR A 1009 20.74 -22.29 -7.29
C THR A 1009 21.21 -23.06 -6.07
N VAL A 1010 20.56 -24.19 -5.77
CA VAL A 1010 20.94 -25.11 -4.69
C VAL A 1010 20.92 -26.52 -5.24
N MET A 1011 22.01 -27.27 -5.01
CA MET A 1011 22.08 -28.70 -5.30
C MET A 1011 22.57 -29.47 -4.07
N GLN A 1012 22.34 -30.77 -4.03
CA GLN A 1012 22.62 -31.59 -2.85
C GLN A 1012 23.11 -32.98 -3.22
N ASP A 1013 23.91 -33.58 -2.33
CA ASP A 1013 24.30 -34.99 -2.38
C ASP A 1013 24.24 -35.62 -0.98
N SER A 1014 24.00 -36.93 -0.91
CA SER A 1014 23.73 -37.70 0.31
C SER A 1014 24.53 -38.99 0.33
N LYS A 1015 25.28 -39.24 1.41
CA LYS A 1015 26.04 -40.49 1.61
C LYS A 1015 25.74 -41.07 2.99
N VAL A 1016 25.76 -42.40 3.10
CA VAL A 1016 25.56 -43.12 4.36
C VAL A 1016 26.90 -43.64 4.85
N THR A 1017 27.27 -43.28 6.08
CA THR A 1017 28.50 -43.69 6.76
C THR A 1017 28.12 -44.65 7.89
N THR A 1018 28.79 -45.80 7.95
CA THR A 1018 28.58 -46.79 9.01
C THR A 1018 29.51 -46.51 10.17
N VAL A 1019 28.95 -46.21 11.35
CA VAL A 1019 29.70 -45.87 12.57
C VAL A 1019 29.77 -47.09 13.48
N LYS A 1020 30.99 -47.47 13.89
CA LYS A 1020 31.27 -48.57 14.83
C LYS A 1020 32.33 -48.15 15.84
N GLU A 1021 32.33 -48.77 17.02
CA GLU A 1021 33.34 -48.55 18.07
C GLU A 1021 34.74 -49.02 17.64
N PHE A 1022 34.81 -50.14 16.90
CA PHE A 1022 36.04 -50.68 16.32
C PHE A 1022 35.73 -51.49 15.03
N PHE A 1023 36.73 -51.58 14.14
CA PHE A 1023 36.74 -52.45 12.96
C PHE A 1023 38.21 -52.73 12.58
N ARG A 1024 38.46 -53.68 11.68
CA ARG A 1024 39.77 -53.86 11.04
C ARG A 1024 39.65 -53.65 9.53
N SER A 1025 40.70 -53.14 8.88
CA SER A 1025 40.70 -52.97 7.42
C SER A 1025 41.93 -53.58 6.75
N LEU A 1026 41.73 -54.03 5.51
CA LEU A 1026 42.74 -54.63 4.66
C LEU A 1026 42.78 -53.90 3.32
N LEU A 1027 43.94 -53.39 2.93
CA LEU A 1027 44.14 -52.80 1.61
C LEU A 1027 44.32 -53.90 0.57
N LEU A 1028 43.39 -53.95 -0.37
CA LEU A 1028 43.35 -54.88 -1.49
C LEU A 1028 43.86 -54.22 -2.77
N SER A 1029 44.45 -55.02 -3.62
CA SER A 1029 44.87 -54.62 -4.96
C SER A 1029 44.55 -55.74 -5.95
N PHE A 1030 44.36 -55.35 -7.21
CA PHE A 1030 43.90 -56.25 -8.26
C PHE A 1030 45.02 -56.56 -9.25
N SER A 1031 44.89 -57.65 -9.99
CA SER A 1031 45.72 -57.91 -11.18
C SER A 1031 45.54 -56.79 -12.21
N PRO A 1032 46.63 -56.29 -12.86
CA PRO A 1032 46.57 -55.13 -13.78
C PRO A 1032 45.55 -55.23 -14.93
N ALA A 1033 45.10 -56.42 -15.31
CA ALA A 1033 44.02 -56.63 -16.27
C ALA A 1033 42.67 -55.98 -15.88
N LEU A 1034 42.49 -55.58 -14.61
CA LEU A 1034 41.33 -54.79 -14.19
C LEU A 1034 41.47 -53.30 -14.58
N ASP A 1035 42.70 -52.76 -14.57
CA ASP A 1035 42.98 -51.35 -14.84
C ASP A 1035 42.67 -50.98 -16.29
N GLU A 1036 42.97 -51.88 -17.23
CA GLU A 1036 42.60 -51.75 -18.65
C GLU A 1036 41.07 -51.73 -18.90
N HIS A 1037 40.27 -52.06 -17.88
CA HIS A 1037 38.82 -52.22 -17.96
C HIS A 1037 38.04 -51.43 -16.89
N ASN A 1038 38.72 -50.54 -16.13
CA ASN A 1038 38.12 -49.66 -15.13
C ASN A 1038 37.58 -48.38 -15.79
N PRO A 1039 36.25 -48.15 -15.84
CA PRO A 1039 35.65 -47.03 -16.57
C PRO A 1039 35.52 -45.74 -15.74
N ASP A 1040 36.06 -45.71 -14.51
CA ASP A 1040 35.90 -44.63 -13.52
C ASP A 1040 34.44 -44.36 -13.05
N ILE A 1041 33.52 -45.29 -13.29
CA ILE A 1041 32.10 -45.21 -12.93
C ILE A 1041 31.87 -45.75 -11.50
N PRO A 1042 31.17 -45.02 -10.60
CA PRO A 1042 30.96 -45.45 -9.22
C PRO A 1042 30.05 -46.67 -9.10
N GLU A 1043 29.02 -46.81 -9.92
CA GLU A 1043 28.12 -47.97 -9.94
C GLU A 1043 28.89 -49.26 -10.30
N TRP A 1044 29.84 -49.17 -11.26
CA TRP A 1044 30.74 -50.27 -11.60
C TRP A 1044 31.65 -50.65 -10.43
N ARG A 1045 32.13 -49.66 -9.66
CA ARG A 1045 32.91 -49.91 -8.44
C ARG A 1045 32.11 -50.61 -7.35
N GLU A 1046 30.83 -50.28 -7.20
CA GLU A 1046 29.94 -50.99 -6.25
C GLU A 1046 29.65 -52.43 -6.69
N ASP A 1047 29.44 -52.68 -7.98
CA ASP A 1047 29.24 -54.04 -8.51
C ASP A 1047 30.50 -54.91 -8.37
N ILE A 1048 31.69 -54.41 -8.74
CA ILE A 1048 32.96 -55.13 -8.50
C ILE A 1048 33.19 -55.33 -6.99
N GLY A 1049 32.91 -54.33 -6.16
CA GLY A 1049 32.96 -54.46 -4.70
C GLY A 1049 32.01 -55.53 -4.16
N ARG A 1050 30.83 -55.70 -4.76
CA ARG A 1050 29.90 -56.79 -4.45
C ARG A 1050 30.45 -58.16 -4.85
N VAL A 1051 31.00 -58.30 -6.05
CA VAL A 1051 31.65 -59.56 -6.50
C VAL A 1051 32.78 -59.96 -5.56
N VAL A 1052 33.63 -59.02 -5.14
CA VAL A 1052 34.72 -59.28 -4.17
C VAL A 1052 34.17 -59.65 -2.79
N ARG A 1053 33.13 -58.96 -2.28
CA ARG A 1053 32.46 -59.32 -1.02
C ARG A 1053 31.93 -60.76 -1.04
N THR A 1054 31.21 -61.14 -2.10
CA THR A 1054 30.62 -62.48 -2.24
C THR A 1054 31.70 -63.56 -2.38
N ALA A 1055 32.77 -63.31 -3.13
CA ALA A 1055 33.91 -64.23 -3.22
C ALA A 1055 34.61 -64.44 -1.86
N LEU A 1056 34.82 -63.35 -1.09
CA LEU A 1056 35.36 -63.42 0.27
C LEU A 1056 34.46 -64.22 1.22
N SER A 1057 33.14 -63.98 1.18
CA SER A 1057 32.16 -64.74 1.97
C SER A 1057 32.18 -66.24 1.62
N GLN A 1058 32.13 -66.59 0.33
CA GLN A 1058 32.14 -67.99 -0.13
C GLN A 1058 33.41 -68.76 0.25
N VAL A 1059 34.58 -68.11 0.26
CA VAL A 1059 35.86 -68.76 0.58
C VAL A 1059 36.12 -68.84 2.11
N SER A 1060 35.49 -67.98 2.91
CA SER A 1060 35.70 -67.93 4.38
C SER A 1060 34.57 -68.52 5.22
N GLY A 1061 33.35 -68.63 4.68
CA GLY A 1061 32.14 -68.99 5.43
C GLY A 1061 31.56 -67.86 6.29
N ILE A 1062 32.07 -66.62 6.15
CA ILE A 1062 31.66 -65.45 6.95
C ILE A 1062 30.49 -64.74 6.28
N HIS A 1063 29.52 -64.26 7.07
CA HIS A 1063 28.30 -63.62 6.56
C HIS A 1063 28.61 -62.29 5.86
N GLU A 1064 27.95 -62.01 4.73
CA GLU A 1064 28.22 -60.82 3.92
C GLU A 1064 28.03 -59.49 4.67
N ASP A 1065 27.12 -59.45 5.67
CA ASP A 1065 26.85 -58.24 6.48
C ASP A 1065 28.05 -57.78 7.33
N GLN A 1066 28.97 -58.69 7.65
CA GLN A 1066 30.20 -58.36 8.38
C GLN A 1066 31.30 -57.76 7.48
N LEU A 1067 31.07 -57.69 6.16
CA LEU A 1067 32.08 -57.35 5.15
C LEU A 1067 31.63 -56.15 4.31
N LEU A 1068 32.39 -55.05 4.33
CA LEU A 1068 32.21 -53.94 3.39
C LEU A 1068 33.44 -53.80 2.51
N VAL A 1069 33.27 -53.92 1.19
CA VAL A 1069 34.34 -53.65 0.20
C VAL A 1069 34.04 -52.33 -0.49
N SER A 1070 35.04 -51.46 -0.61
CA SER A 1070 34.98 -50.21 -1.38
C SER A 1070 36.17 -50.11 -2.34
N LEU A 1071 35.92 -49.93 -3.63
CA LEU A 1071 36.97 -49.59 -4.60
C LEU A 1071 37.25 -48.09 -4.59
N TYR A 1072 38.52 -47.71 -4.70
CA TYR A 1072 38.97 -46.33 -4.74
C TYR A 1072 38.92 -45.74 -6.18
N PRO A 1073 38.79 -44.39 -6.31
CA PRO A 1073 38.93 -43.71 -7.59
C PRO A 1073 40.39 -43.61 -8.03
N GLY A 1074 40.63 -43.80 -9.34
CA GLY A 1074 41.96 -43.74 -9.97
C GLY A 1074 42.52 -45.10 -10.40
N LEU A 1075 43.80 -45.07 -10.83
CA LEU A 1075 44.61 -46.22 -11.22
C LEU A 1075 45.97 -46.16 -10.48
N PRO A 1076 46.57 -47.30 -10.06
CA PRO A 1076 46.04 -48.67 -10.19
C PRO A 1076 44.80 -48.89 -9.34
N THR A 1077 43.92 -49.80 -9.78
CA THR A 1077 42.67 -50.11 -9.07
C THR A 1077 43.00 -50.74 -7.73
N THR A 1078 42.48 -50.14 -6.66
CA THR A 1078 42.66 -50.59 -5.27
C THR A 1078 41.31 -50.58 -4.57
N ALA A 1079 41.20 -51.36 -3.50
CA ALA A 1079 40.02 -51.39 -2.66
C ALA A 1079 40.40 -51.50 -1.18
N GLU A 1080 39.53 -51.06 -0.28
CA GLU A 1080 39.63 -51.37 1.14
C GLU A 1080 38.49 -52.31 1.53
N LEU A 1081 38.85 -53.41 2.19
CA LEU A 1081 37.92 -54.33 2.85
C LEU A 1081 37.85 -53.95 4.33
N PHE A 1082 36.67 -53.56 4.80
CA PHE A 1082 36.35 -53.35 6.20
C PHE A 1082 35.67 -54.59 6.77
N ILE A 1083 36.21 -55.09 7.88
CA ILE A 1083 35.70 -56.25 8.62
C ILE A 1083 35.02 -55.70 9.89
N LEU A 1084 33.71 -55.90 9.99
CA LEU A 1084 32.86 -55.37 11.06
C LEU A 1084 32.55 -56.44 12.12
N PRO A 1085 32.41 -56.08 13.41
CA PRO A 1085 32.01 -57.02 14.45
C PRO A 1085 30.55 -57.48 14.30
N ASP A 1086 30.26 -58.70 14.74
CA ASP A 1086 28.95 -59.35 14.65
C ASP A 1086 27.89 -58.70 15.56
N GLU A 1087 26.80 -58.23 14.97
CA GLU A 1087 25.69 -57.57 15.68
C GLU A 1087 24.87 -58.54 16.57
N GLN A 1088 25.06 -59.86 16.45
CA GLN A 1088 24.42 -60.84 17.33
C GLN A 1088 25.17 -61.09 18.65
N THR A 1089 26.37 -60.53 18.82
CA THR A 1089 27.15 -60.69 20.07
C THR A 1089 26.75 -59.66 21.13
N SER A 1090 26.41 -60.12 22.34
CA SER A 1090 25.95 -59.25 23.42
C SER A 1090 27.08 -58.39 24.01
N THR A 1091 26.72 -57.22 24.54
CA THR A 1091 27.62 -56.12 24.92
C THR A 1091 28.57 -56.40 26.09
N GLU A 1092 28.61 -57.62 26.63
CA GLU A 1092 29.40 -57.98 27.83
C GLU A 1092 30.79 -58.56 27.51
N HIS A 1093 31.13 -58.82 26.24
CA HIS A 1093 32.39 -59.48 25.83
C HIS A 1093 33.29 -58.67 24.89
N LYS A 1094 33.46 -57.35 25.17
CA LYS A 1094 34.27 -56.43 24.35
C LYS A 1094 35.72 -56.86 24.07
N SER A 1095 36.37 -57.62 24.96
CA SER A 1095 37.75 -58.10 24.74
C SER A 1095 37.83 -59.33 23.83
N GLY A 1096 36.73 -60.08 23.65
CA GLY A 1096 36.68 -61.22 22.73
C GLY A 1096 36.49 -60.80 21.27
N SER A 1097 35.77 -59.71 21.03
CA SER A 1097 35.39 -59.26 19.68
C SER A 1097 36.55 -58.73 18.84
N GLU A 1098 37.56 -58.06 19.43
CA GLU A 1098 38.73 -57.65 18.65
C GLU A 1098 39.62 -58.84 18.27
N ALA A 1099 39.81 -59.81 19.18
CA ALA A 1099 40.54 -61.04 18.87
C ALA A 1099 39.82 -61.89 17.81
N ALA A 1100 38.48 -61.88 17.78
CA ALA A 1100 37.69 -62.52 16.73
C ALA A 1100 37.91 -61.83 15.36
N LEU A 1101 37.92 -60.49 15.30
CA LEU A 1101 38.25 -59.75 14.07
C LEU A 1101 39.69 -59.99 13.61
N GLU A 1102 40.63 -60.21 14.53
CA GLU A 1102 42.02 -60.55 14.19
C GLU A 1102 42.15 -61.97 13.64
N MET A 1103 41.41 -62.95 14.19
CA MET A 1103 41.30 -64.29 13.60
C MET A 1103 40.68 -64.24 12.19
N ILE A 1104 39.58 -63.49 12.02
CA ILE A 1104 38.92 -63.29 10.72
C ILE A 1104 39.84 -62.61 9.71
N SER A 1105 40.57 -61.56 10.12
CA SER A 1105 41.58 -60.89 9.31
C SER A 1105 42.65 -61.88 8.82
N ASN A 1106 43.17 -62.72 9.71
CA ASN A 1106 44.17 -63.73 9.35
C ASN A 1106 43.65 -64.81 8.39
N ILE A 1107 42.36 -65.16 8.45
CA ILE A 1107 41.71 -66.04 7.47
C ILE A 1107 41.70 -65.36 6.08
N PHE A 1108 41.26 -64.10 5.99
CA PHE A 1108 41.25 -63.36 4.72
C PHE A 1108 42.65 -63.12 4.15
N VAL A 1109 43.63 -62.74 4.99
CA VAL A 1109 45.04 -62.60 4.62
C VAL A 1109 45.56 -63.90 4.00
N THR A 1110 45.22 -65.05 4.59
CA THR A 1110 45.62 -66.37 4.08
C THR A 1110 44.97 -66.66 2.72
N ALA A 1111 43.66 -66.44 2.58
CA ALA A 1111 42.93 -66.69 1.33
C ALA A 1111 43.38 -65.78 0.17
N LEU A 1112 43.64 -64.50 0.45
CA LEU A 1112 44.14 -63.51 -0.52
C LEU A 1112 45.57 -63.84 -0.96
N ASN A 1113 46.46 -64.17 -0.01
CA ASN A 1113 47.85 -64.53 -0.33
C ASN A 1113 47.97 -65.88 -1.07
N GLN A 1114 46.98 -66.77 -0.93
CA GLN A 1114 46.88 -68.01 -1.69
C GLN A 1114 46.19 -67.83 -3.07
N GLY A 1115 45.76 -66.61 -3.43
CA GLY A 1115 45.11 -66.32 -4.71
C GLY A 1115 43.73 -66.95 -4.87
N LEU A 1116 43.06 -67.35 -3.77
CA LEU A 1116 41.75 -68.00 -3.81
C LEU A 1116 40.63 -67.03 -4.21
N ILE A 1117 40.84 -65.72 -4.00
CA ILE A 1117 39.89 -64.66 -4.36
C ILE A 1117 40.17 -64.22 -5.81
N GLN A 1118 39.51 -64.88 -6.75
CA GLN A 1118 39.54 -64.56 -8.18
C GLN A 1118 38.12 -64.54 -8.77
N PHE A 1119 37.91 -63.72 -9.80
CA PHE A 1119 36.65 -63.68 -10.56
C PHE A 1119 36.91 -63.47 -12.06
N GLU A 1120 35.95 -63.85 -12.90
CA GLU A 1120 36.03 -63.65 -14.35
C GLU A 1120 35.23 -62.39 -14.74
N LEU A 1121 35.91 -61.40 -15.32
CA LEU A 1121 35.32 -60.09 -15.68
C LEU A 1121 34.65 -60.12 -17.05
N LYS A 1122 35.24 -60.89 -17.97
CA LYS A 1122 34.78 -61.24 -19.33
C LYS A 1122 35.40 -62.60 -19.66
N ALA A 1123 34.89 -63.27 -20.69
CA ALA A 1123 35.49 -64.49 -21.24
C ALA A 1123 37.02 -64.34 -21.36
N ASP A 1124 37.75 -65.31 -20.83
CA ASP A 1124 39.23 -65.40 -20.78
C ASP A 1124 39.96 -64.31 -19.94
N ILE A 1125 39.23 -63.39 -19.28
CA ILE A 1125 39.81 -62.34 -18.42
C ILE A 1125 39.52 -62.62 -16.94
N ARG A 1126 40.46 -63.29 -16.29
CA ARG A 1126 40.42 -63.53 -14.83
C ARG A 1126 41.15 -62.43 -14.07
N ILE A 1127 40.48 -61.91 -13.06
CA ILE A 1127 40.99 -60.92 -12.12
C ILE A 1127 41.31 -61.61 -10.80
N ILE A 1128 42.53 -61.41 -10.30
CA ILE A 1128 42.98 -61.93 -8.99
C ILE A 1128 43.05 -60.77 -8.00
N VAL A 1129 42.57 -60.98 -6.78
CA VAL A 1129 42.60 -60.01 -5.68
C VAL A 1129 43.63 -60.46 -4.65
N TYR A 1130 44.54 -59.57 -4.26
CA TYR A 1130 45.58 -59.83 -3.27
C TYR A 1130 45.69 -58.66 -2.29
N MET A 1131 46.28 -58.91 -1.11
CA MET A 1131 46.50 -57.88 -0.10
C MET A 1131 47.83 -57.14 -0.35
N THR A 1132 47.86 -55.83 -0.13
CA THR A 1132 49.10 -55.03 -0.16
C THR A 1132 49.54 -54.52 1.21
N GLN A 1133 48.62 -54.20 2.12
CA GLN A 1133 48.96 -53.78 3.49
C GLN A 1133 47.83 -54.04 4.50
N GLN A 1134 48.19 -54.35 5.75
CA GLN A 1134 47.27 -54.34 6.90
C GLN A 1134 47.27 -52.94 7.54
N THR A 1135 46.08 -52.41 7.87
CA THR A 1135 45.92 -51.06 8.42
C THR A 1135 44.97 -51.03 9.63
N LEU A 1136 45.26 -50.13 10.58
CA LEU A 1136 44.44 -49.91 11.80
C LEU A 1136 43.52 -48.67 11.69
N ALA A 1137 43.49 -48.02 10.53
CA ALA A 1137 42.68 -46.84 10.24
C ALA A 1137 42.44 -46.72 8.73
N PRO A 1138 41.30 -46.15 8.29
CA PRO A 1138 40.95 -46.01 6.89
C PRO A 1138 41.80 -44.91 6.22
N LEU A 1139 42.33 -45.19 5.03
CA LEU A 1139 43.17 -44.26 4.25
C LEU A 1139 42.32 -43.30 3.38
N VAL A 1140 41.38 -42.58 4.02
CA VAL A 1140 40.47 -41.61 3.36
C VAL A 1140 40.95 -40.16 3.56
N ASP A 1141 42.26 -39.95 3.65
CA ASP A 1141 42.88 -38.67 3.28
C ASP A 1141 43.33 -38.75 1.82
N SER A 1142 42.41 -38.52 0.89
CA SER A 1142 42.74 -38.34 -0.54
C SER A 1142 43.36 -36.96 -0.82
N ASN A 1143 44.29 -36.54 0.05
CA ASN A 1143 45.36 -35.64 -0.33
C ASN A 1143 46.06 -36.27 -1.55
N SER A 1144 46.06 -35.56 -2.67
CA SER A 1144 46.78 -35.98 -3.86
C SER A 1144 48.22 -36.33 -3.47
N LEU A 1145 48.70 -37.54 -3.81
CA LEU A 1145 50.10 -37.91 -3.62
C LEU A 1145 50.95 -36.75 -4.16
N PRO A 1146 51.91 -36.21 -3.39
CA PRO A 1146 52.75 -35.13 -3.86
C PRO A 1146 53.48 -35.63 -5.11
N SER A 1147 53.07 -35.13 -6.28
CA SER A 1147 53.60 -35.59 -7.56
C SER A 1147 55.12 -35.56 -7.49
N GLY A 1148 55.79 -36.60 -8.02
CA GLY A 1148 57.25 -36.67 -8.00
C GLY A 1148 57.89 -35.41 -8.59
N SER A 1149 57.20 -34.72 -9.51
CA SER A 1149 57.57 -33.42 -10.06
C SER A 1149 57.62 -32.29 -9.02
N ALA A 1150 56.78 -32.27 -7.99
CA ALA A 1150 56.77 -31.25 -6.95
C ALA A 1150 57.97 -31.40 -5.99
N MET A 1151 58.29 -32.64 -5.60
CA MET A 1151 59.50 -32.90 -4.80
C MET A 1151 60.77 -32.74 -5.65
N LEU A 1152 60.76 -33.11 -6.94
CA LEU A 1152 61.83 -32.75 -7.87
C LEU A 1152 61.97 -31.23 -8.01
N MET A 1153 60.88 -30.47 -8.13
CA MET A 1153 60.94 -29.01 -8.26
C MET A 1153 61.46 -28.34 -6.98
N LEU A 1154 61.08 -28.83 -5.80
CA LEU A 1154 61.69 -28.39 -4.53
C LEU A 1154 63.18 -28.76 -4.47
N LEU A 1155 63.57 -29.97 -4.86
CA LEU A 1155 64.98 -30.37 -4.96
C LEU A 1155 65.74 -29.51 -5.99
N ILE A 1156 65.15 -29.20 -7.13
CA ILE A 1156 65.73 -28.33 -8.17
C ILE A 1156 65.86 -26.89 -7.65
N VAL A 1157 64.86 -26.34 -6.95
CA VAL A 1157 64.95 -25.01 -6.32
C VAL A 1157 66.01 -24.99 -5.22
N VAL A 1158 66.16 -26.07 -4.44
CA VAL A 1158 67.24 -26.22 -3.45
C VAL A 1158 68.60 -26.35 -4.14
N PHE A 1159 68.74 -27.12 -5.22
CA PHE A 1159 69.97 -27.25 -5.99
C PHE A 1159 70.34 -25.94 -6.72
N VAL A 1160 69.38 -25.20 -7.25
CA VAL A 1160 69.57 -23.88 -7.88
C VAL A 1160 69.91 -22.83 -6.81
N GLY A 1161 69.28 -22.89 -5.64
CA GLY A 1161 69.62 -22.05 -4.49
C GLY A 1161 71.03 -22.32 -3.97
N LEU A 1162 71.42 -23.60 -3.86
CA LEU A 1162 72.79 -24.01 -3.52
C LEU A 1162 73.78 -23.61 -4.62
N ALA A 1163 73.46 -23.79 -5.90
CA ALA A 1163 74.30 -23.36 -7.01
C ALA A 1163 74.50 -21.83 -7.02
N ALA A 1164 73.43 -21.06 -6.82
CA ALA A 1164 73.49 -19.60 -6.69
C ALA A 1164 74.33 -19.19 -5.46
N PHE A 1165 74.19 -19.89 -4.32
CA PHE A 1165 75.01 -19.67 -3.13
C PHE A 1165 76.49 -20.00 -3.37
N PHE A 1166 76.81 -21.10 -4.05
CA PHE A 1166 78.18 -21.46 -4.43
C PHE A 1166 78.78 -20.46 -5.42
N ILE A 1167 78.04 -20.04 -6.45
CA ILE A 1167 78.46 -19.01 -7.41
C ILE A 1167 78.71 -17.67 -6.68
N TYR A 1168 77.80 -17.25 -5.81
CA TYR A 1168 77.95 -16.05 -4.98
C TYR A 1168 79.19 -16.12 -4.07
N LYS A 1169 79.43 -17.28 -3.43
CA LYS A 1169 80.54 -17.51 -2.50
C LYS A 1169 81.90 -17.62 -3.21
N PHE A 1170 81.95 -18.12 -4.44
CA PHE A 1170 83.20 -18.18 -5.22
C PHE A 1170 83.55 -16.85 -5.93
N LYS A 1171 82.59 -15.98 -6.23
CA LYS A 1171 82.84 -14.72 -6.95
C LYS A 1171 83.49 -13.60 -6.11
N ARG A 1172 84.01 -13.90 -4.91
CA ARG A 1172 84.62 -12.92 -3.98
C ARG A 1172 85.96 -13.39 -3.35
N LYS A 1173 86.95 -13.75 -4.19
CA LYS A 1173 88.38 -13.77 -3.80
C LYS A 1173 89.32 -13.43 -4.97
N ILE A 1174 89.60 -12.13 -5.16
CA ILE A 1174 90.90 -11.52 -5.57
C ILE A 1174 90.69 -9.99 -5.68
N PRO A 1175 91.69 -9.11 -5.41
CA PRO A 1175 91.39 -7.82 -4.75
C PRO A 1175 92.00 -6.52 -5.34
N TRP A 1176 91.37 -5.40 -4.93
CA TRP A 1176 91.99 -4.11 -4.50
C TRP A 1176 92.27 -2.94 -5.49
N VAL A 1177 92.41 -1.74 -4.87
CA VAL A 1177 92.79 -0.39 -5.39
C VAL A 1177 91.73 0.36 -6.25
N HIS A 1178 91.57 1.70 -6.20
CA HIS A 1178 91.27 2.69 -5.13
C HIS A 1178 91.08 4.11 -5.76
N VAL A 1179 90.87 5.18 -4.95
CA VAL A 1179 90.92 6.65 -5.29
C VAL A 1179 89.67 7.18 -6.06
N GLN A 1180 88.99 8.32 -5.78
CA GLN A 1180 88.87 9.37 -4.72
C GLN A 1180 87.62 10.26 -5.09
N THR A 1181 86.99 11.19 -4.33
CA THR A 1181 86.82 11.56 -2.88
C THR A 1181 85.52 12.41 -2.76
N GLU A 1182 85.16 12.84 -1.52
CA GLU A 1182 84.24 13.97 -1.17
C GLU A 1182 82.72 13.81 -1.50
N ASP A 1183 81.73 14.20 -0.67
CA ASP A 1183 81.56 14.36 0.80
C ASP A 1183 80.02 14.46 1.11
N SER A 1184 79.39 14.72 2.28
CA SER A 1184 79.77 15.13 3.66
C SER A 1184 78.70 14.77 4.73
N HIS A 1185 79.10 14.79 6.02
CA HIS A 1185 78.43 15.31 7.26
C HIS A 1185 76.87 15.58 7.31
N GLU A 1186 76.10 15.39 8.43
CA GLU A 1186 76.38 14.97 9.83
C GLU A 1186 75.13 14.67 10.73
N LYS A 1187 75.36 13.93 11.85
CA LYS A 1187 74.76 13.98 13.23
C LYS A 1187 73.27 13.72 13.59
N ASP A 1188 73.09 12.91 14.65
CA ASP A 1188 72.07 13.01 15.73
C ASP A 1188 72.63 13.79 16.94
N PRO A 1189 71.84 14.29 17.94
CA PRO A 1189 71.60 13.49 19.17
C PRO A 1189 70.35 13.80 20.06
N GLU A 1190 70.09 12.88 21.00
CA GLU A 1190 69.63 13.01 22.42
C GLU A 1190 68.20 13.42 22.91
N VAL A 1191 67.65 12.40 23.59
CA VAL A 1191 66.62 12.22 24.66
C VAL A 1191 66.56 13.27 25.80
N ILE A 1192 65.35 13.55 26.35
CA ILE A 1192 64.97 13.47 27.81
C ILE A 1192 63.46 13.79 28.03
N SER A 1193 62.91 13.36 29.17
CA SER A 1193 61.46 13.21 29.45
C SER A 1193 60.88 14.15 30.53
N THR A 1194 59.55 14.22 30.64
CA THR A 1194 58.86 14.35 31.95
C THR A 1194 57.42 13.80 31.94
N VAL A 1195 56.98 13.33 33.11
CA VAL A 1195 55.79 12.53 33.44
C VAL A 1195 54.44 13.25 33.22
N GLY A 1196 53.37 12.50 32.88
CA GLY A 1196 51.99 13.02 32.69
C GLY A 1196 50.81 12.03 32.88
N GLN A 1197 50.97 11.02 33.74
CA GLN A 1197 49.99 10.06 34.30
C GLN A 1197 48.63 9.69 33.64
N ASN A 1198 48.44 8.37 33.56
CA ASN A 1198 47.24 7.56 33.86
C ASN A 1198 46.21 7.23 32.76
N ASP A 1199 46.32 5.99 32.28
CA ASP A 1199 45.27 5.18 31.65
C ASP A 1199 44.01 4.99 32.52
N THR A 1200 42.90 4.58 31.87
CA THR A 1200 42.23 3.30 32.21
C THR A 1200 41.30 2.82 31.09
N MET A 1201 41.85 2.19 30.05
CA MET A 1201 41.03 1.41 29.11
C MET A 1201 40.52 0.12 29.77
N SER A 1202 39.27 0.12 30.22
CA SER A 1202 38.62 -1.10 30.70
C SER A 1202 38.31 -2.06 29.55
N LYS A 1203 38.93 -3.26 29.59
CA LYS A 1203 38.48 -4.41 28.79
C LYS A 1203 37.12 -4.90 29.32
N VAL A 1204 36.03 -4.27 28.89
CA VAL A 1204 34.69 -4.79 29.10
C VAL A 1204 34.45 -5.95 28.14
N LYS A 1205 34.03 -7.10 28.66
CA LYS A 1205 33.69 -8.28 27.84
C LYS A 1205 32.40 -8.00 27.09
N LEU A 1206 32.36 -8.28 25.79
CA LEU A 1206 31.10 -8.31 25.03
C LEU A 1206 30.37 -9.63 25.29
N SER A 1207 29.79 -9.76 26.48
CA SER A 1207 29.14 -10.99 26.94
C SER A 1207 27.92 -10.72 27.81
N GLU A 1208 26.94 -9.98 27.27
CA GLU A 1208 25.55 -9.97 27.75
C GLU A 1208 24.60 -9.30 26.72
N PHE A 1209 24.16 -10.10 25.75
CA PHE A 1209 22.91 -9.91 25.01
C PHE A 1209 22.23 -11.28 24.91
N PRO A 1210 20.89 -11.38 24.98
CA PRO A 1210 20.19 -12.65 25.14
C PRO A 1210 20.33 -13.55 23.90
N SER A 1211 20.26 -14.86 24.12
CA SER A 1211 20.39 -15.84 23.03
C SER A 1211 19.17 -15.82 22.11
N GLN A 1212 19.38 -16.15 20.83
CA GLN A 1212 18.34 -16.15 19.80
C GLN A 1212 17.18 -17.14 20.07
N LYS A 1213 17.32 -18.04 21.06
CA LYS A 1213 16.29 -19.01 21.46
C LYS A 1213 15.11 -18.38 22.21
N GLU A 1214 15.34 -17.36 23.05
CA GLU A 1214 14.26 -16.67 23.78
C GLU A 1214 13.43 -15.72 22.90
N LEU A 1215 13.93 -15.36 21.72
CA LEU A 1215 13.17 -14.55 20.76
C LEU A 1215 12.20 -15.41 19.94
N MET A 1216 12.61 -16.63 19.57
CA MET A 1216 11.80 -17.53 18.74
C MET A 1216 10.59 -18.14 19.47
N GLU A 1217 10.67 -18.44 20.77
CA GLU A 1217 9.51 -18.96 21.51
C GLU A 1217 8.35 -17.95 21.56
N LYS A 1218 8.64 -16.64 21.56
CA LYS A 1218 7.63 -15.57 21.46
C LYS A 1218 7.03 -15.35 20.07
N GLU A 1219 7.65 -15.84 19.00
CA GLU A 1219 7.01 -15.91 17.68
C GLU A 1219 6.25 -17.23 17.45
N LEU A 1220 6.57 -18.29 18.19
CA LEU A 1220 5.97 -19.61 17.98
C LEU A 1220 4.60 -19.76 18.67
N GLU A 1221 4.42 -19.22 19.88
CA GLU A 1221 3.09 -19.21 20.53
C GLU A 1221 2.06 -18.34 19.77
N ALA A 1222 2.51 -17.28 19.09
CA ALA A 1222 1.67 -16.41 18.28
C ALA A 1222 1.05 -17.08 17.03
N ARG A 1223 1.46 -18.32 16.69
CA ARG A 1223 0.98 -19.04 15.50
C ARG A 1223 0.04 -20.21 15.78
N ASN A 1224 -0.27 -20.54 17.05
CA ASN A 1224 -1.09 -21.70 17.42
C ASN A 1224 -2.50 -21.37 17.95
N ILE A 1225 -3.09 -20.22 17.55
CA ILE A 1225 -4.54 -20.00 17.66
C ILE A 1225 -5.18 -20.22 16.28
N GLY A 1226 -5.34 -21.49 15.91
CA GLY A 1226 -5.91 -21.93 14.65
C GLY A 1226 -7.44 -21.77 14.58
N GLY A 1227 -7.93 -20.59 14.21
CA GLY A 1227 -9.32 -20.40 13.83
C GLY A 1227 -9.62 -21.08 12.49
N ILE A 1228 -10.47 -22.12 12.49
CA ILE A 1228 -10.81 -22.89 11.28
C ILE A 1228 -11.74 -22.05 10.37
N GLY A 1229 -11.14 -21.28 9.46
CA GLY A 1229 -11.81 -20.63 8.34
C GLY A 1229 -11.93 -21.58 7.14
N ARG A 1230 -13.13 -21.74 6.58
CA ARG A 1230 -13.36 -22.56 5.39
C ARG A 1230 -12.85 -21.87 4.11
N ASN A 1231 -12.54 -22.68 3.11
CA ASN A 1231 -12.16 -22.24 1.77
C ASN A 1231 -13.25 -21.40 1.09
N MET A 1232 -12.79 -20.41 0.32
CA MET A 1232 -13.27 -20.09 -1.03
C MET A 1232 -14.76 -19.78 -1.22
N GLU A 1233 -15.19 -18.56 -0.85
CA GLU A 1233 -16.18 -17.80 -1.64
C GLU A 1233 -16.17 -16.32 -1.23
N ARG A 1234 -15.87 -15.42 -2.18
CA ARG A 1234 -15.89 -13.96 -1.98
C ARG A 1234 -16.01 -13.22 -3.32
N ILE A 1235 -17.22 -13.17 -3.87
CA ILE A 1235 -17.59 -12.28 -4.98
C ILE A 1235 -18.60 -11.25 -4.44
N VAL A 1236 -18.11 -10.05 -4.12
CA VAL A 1236 -18.94 -8.85 -3.97
C VAL A 1236 -18.16 -7.67 -4.55
N THR A 1237 -18.16 -7.54 -5.87
CA THR A 1237 -17.70 -6.33 -6.56
C THR A 1237 -18.84 -5.33 -6.66
N ARG A 1238 -18.75 -4.23 -5.90
CA ARG A 1238 -19.62 -3.05 -6.05
C ARG A 1238 -18.80 -1.76 -5.81
N GLU A 1239 -18.09 -1.33 -6.85
CA GLU A 1239 -17.86 0.10 -7.11
C GLU A 1239 -19.22 0.70 -7.57
N PHE A 1240 -19.59 1.97 -7.38
CA PHE A 1240 -18.83 3.23 -7.39
C PHE A 1240 -19.42 4.24 -6.37
N PRO A 1241 -18.70 5.33 -6.06
CA PRO A 1241 -19.18 6.64 -6.52
C PRO A 1241 -18.41 7.25 -7.70
N ASN A 1242 -19.00 8.29 -8.32
CA ASN A 1242 -18.44 9.04 -9.45
C ASN A 1242 -17.13 9.78 -9.11
N CYS A 1243 -16.44 10.25 -10.15
CA CYS A 1243 -15.24 11.10 -10.08
C CYS A 1243 -15.49 12.48 -9.44
N THR A 1244 -15.59 12.52 -8.11
CA THR A 1244 -15.38 13.70 -7.25
C THR A 1244 -14.86 13.20 -5.90
N ASN A 1245 -13.71 13.70 -5.46
CA ASN A 1245 -12.99 13.32 -4.24
C ASN A 1245 -12.46 11.87 -4.21
N VAL A 1246 -11.20 11.72 -4.63
CA VAL A 1246 -10.22 10.94 -3.85
C VAL A 1246 -9.62 11.90 -2.83
#